data_AF-A0A852MZG5-F1
#
_entry.id   AF-A0A852MZG5-F1
#
_cell.length_a   1.000
_cell.length_b   1.000
_cell.length_c   1.000
_cell.angle_alpha   90.00
_cell.angle_beta   90.00
_cell.angle_gamma   90.00
#
_symmetry.space_group_name_H-M   'P 1'
#
loop_
_entity.id
_entity.type
_entity.pdbx_description
1 polymer ?
#
loop_
_entity_poly.entity_id
_entity_poly.type
_entity_poly.pdbx_seq_one_letter_code
_entity_poly.pdbx_strand_id
1 'polypeptide(L)'
;MAAAAAGLSWRRVSSFTGPVPRSRHGHRAVAIRELLIIFGGGNEGIADELHVYNTVTNQWFLPAVRGDIPPGCAAHGFVCDGTRILVFGGMVEYGRYSNDLYELQASRWLWKKVKPQAPSNGSPPCPRLGHSFSLYGNKCYLFGGLANESEDSNNNVPRYLNDFYELELQHGSGVVGWSIPVTKGILPSPRESHTAIVYCRKDVGSPKMYIFGGMCGCRLNDLWELDIETMTWSRPETKGTVPLPRSLHTANVIGNKMYVFGGWVPQSAGGEISSPDGEWKCTGSFSYLNLDTTEWIGLISDCQEDKSNLLPGPRAGHCAVAVGTRLYIWSGRDGYRKAWNNQVCCKDLWYLDTERPLAPSQVQLIRATTNSFQLKWDEVPTVEGYLLQLHADPPVPPVAGIPGAGVPETSVPSSQGGSSLHQSPQSLPSVPYPEMKVDHPSQTNNLIPNNVQVSLSSNAKVEGKEKVAAPENKVTQETMKNHADATGFKESNAPSLLPVCTSSAQTSANVGELHDLDKQTVNPDASVSSTVSSAQTMVTQQAVKTESSSTNGAVVKDETSLTTFNSKSEAAETACVMPSARVNTGQTNDSHSSRAPQRPSAPVKARDRRWYDVGIFKNNSAVVSQFYLLPEETLNINSKAEGADVPDYRLLKKQDLFPGTVYRFRVAAINGCGVGPFSKISEFKTCIPGFPGAPSTVKITKSVDCIHLSWEPPASPSGNILEYSAYLAIRSTQLQENPSQLVFMRIYCGLKTSCIVTAAQLSNAHVDYTSRPAIVFRISAKNERGYGPATQVRWLQGKVTATHS
;
A
#
# COMPACT_ATOMS: atom_id res chain seq x y z
N MET A 1 -1.53 -26.86 9.78
CA MET A 1 -2.61 -26.39 10.69
C MET A 1 -2.45 -24.92 11.07
N ALA A 2 -1.35 -24.50 11.73
CA ALA A 2 -1.19 -23.13 12.23
C ALA A 2 -1.40 -22.01 11.19
N ALA A 3 -0.85 -22.13 9.98
CA ALA A 3 -1.03 -21.11 8.92
C ALA A 3 -2.51 -20.78 8.58
N ALA A 4 -3.40 -21.79 8.61
CA ALA A 4 -4.84 -21.57 8.37
C ALA A 4 -5.50 -20.83 9.54
N ALA A 5 -5.13 -21.15 10.79
CA ALA A 5 -5.58 -20.43 11.98
C ALA A 5 -5.02 -19.00 12.07
N ALA A 6 -3.97 -18.67 11.30
CA ALA A 6 -3.37 -17.34 11.22
C ALA A 6 -3.92 -16.45 10.09
N GLY A 7 -4.80 -16.97 9.20
CA GLY A 7 -5.36 -16.21 8.07
C GLY A 7 -4.35 -15.82 6.99
N LEU A 8 -3.22 -16.53 6.91
CA LEU A 8 -2.07 -16.20 6.06
C LEU A 8 -2.16 -16.93 4.71
N SER A 9 -2.58 -16.23 3.64
CA SER A 9 -2.66 -16.80 2.28
C SER A 9 -1.43 -16.47 1.43
N TRP A 10 -0.58 -17.48 1.19
CA TRP A 10 0.47 -17.42 0.17
C TRP A 10 -0.16 -17.40 -1.22
N ARG A 11 0.37 -16.56 -2.11
CA ARG A 11 -0.08 -16.42 -3.49
C ARG A 11 1.10 -16.38 -4.45
N ARG A 12 1.14 -17.30 -5.42
CA ARG A 12 2.11 -17.29 -6.51
C ARG A 12 1.69 -16.23 -7.54
N VAL A 13 2.61 -15.37 -7.94
CA VAL A 13 2.38 -14.46 -9.07
C VAL A 13 2.46 -15.28 -10.36
N SER A 14 1.30 -15.61 -10.91
CA SER A 14 1.13 -16.49 -12.08
C SER A 14 1.13 -15.76 -13.43
N SER A 15 0.97 -14.44 -13.42
CA SER A 15 0.96 -13.59 -14.62
C SER A 15 1.75 -12.32 -14.37
N PHE A 16 2.73 -12.06 -15.23
CA PHE A 16 3.51 -10.83 -15.29
C PHE A 16 4.02 -10.61 -16.72
N THR A 17 4.44 -9.38 -17.03
CA THR A 17 4.94 -9.00 -18.36
C THR A 17 6.36 -8.40 -18.30
N GLY A 18 7.02 -8.24 -19.44
CA GLY A 18 8.34 -7.61 -19.56
C GLY A 18 9.53 -8.58 -19.37
N PRO A 19 10.78 -8.06 -19.37
CA PRO A 19 12.01 -8.87 -19.25
C PRO A 19 12.13 -9.51 -17.86
N VAL A 20 11.87 -10.82 -17.80
CA VAL A 20 11.90 -11.60 -16.56
C VAL A 20 13.34 -12.01 -16.22
N PRO A 21 13.83 -11.79 -14.99
CA PRO A 21 15.17 -12.21 -14.60
C PRO A 21 15.35 -13.73 -14.65
N ARG A 22 16.52 -14.19 -15.14
CA ARG A 22 16.95 -15.59 -14.99
C ARG A 22 16.94 -15.99 -13.51
N SER A 23 16.44 -17.20 -13.22
CA SER A 23 16.44 -17.79 -11.87
C SER A 23 17.86 -17.93 -11.34
N ARG A 24 18.07 -17.50 -10.09
CA ARG A 24 19.39 -17.25 -9.50
C ARG A 24 19.34 -17.38 -7.97
N HIS A 25 20.51 -17.37 -7.34
CA HIS A 25 20.66 -17.33 -5.88
C HIS A 25 21.77 -16.35 -5.47
N GLY A 26 21.75 -15.93 -4.19
CA GLY A 26 22.71 -14.96 -3.66
C GLY A 26 22.49 -13.53 -4.16
N HIS A 27 21.42 -13.30 -4.93
CA HIS A 27 20.88 -11.99 -5.24
C HIS A 27 20.26 -11.35 -4.00
N ARG A 28 20.10 -10.03 -4.02
CA ARG A 28 19.38 -9.29 -3.00
C ARG A 28 18.24 -8.49 -3.62
N ALA A 29 17.27 -8.11 -2.79
CA ALA A 29 16.14 -7.27 -3.18
C ALA A 29 15.90 -6.18 -2.14
N VAL A 30 15.48 -5.01 -2.60
CA VAL A 30 14.97 -3.89 -1.78
C VAL A 30 13.69 -3.34 -2.41
N ALA A 31 12.90 -2.59 -1.65
CA ALA A 31 11.69 -1.94 -2.13
C ALA A 31 11.86 -0.41 -2.17
N ILE A 32 11.49 0.21 -3.29
CA ILE A 32 11.21 1.65 -3.38
C ILE A 32 9.72 1.78 -3.67
N ARG A 33 8.93 2.06 -2.62
CA ARG A 33 7.46 2.05 -2.67
C ARG A 33 6.94 0.72 -3.28
N GLU A 34 6.12 0.78 -4.32
CA GLU A 34 5.57 -0.34 -5.07
C GLU A 34 6.56 -1.11 -5.97
N LEU A 35 7.81 -0.67 -6.07
CA LEU A 35 8.85 -1.28 -6.92
C LEU A 35 9.79 -2.19 -6.11
N LEU A 36 9.84 -3.47 -6.44
CA LEU A 36 10.92 -4.37 -6.01
C LEU A 36 12.10 -4.19 -6.95
N ILE A 37 13.28 -3.96 -6.40
CA ILE A 37 14.52 -3.78 -7.16
C ILE A 37 15.46 -4.91 -6.77
N ILE A 38 15.92 -5.70 -7.75
CA ILE A 38 16.70 -6.93 -7.57
C ILE A 38 18.04 -6.80 -8.30
N PHE A 39 19.13 -7.14 -7.61
CA PHE A 39 20.48 -7.05 -8.15
C PHE A 39 21.31 -8.30 -7.81
N GLY A 40 22.31 -8.56 -8.65
CA GLY A 40 23.33 -9.58 -8.42
C GLY A 40 22.82 -11.02 -8.47
N GLY A 41 23.62 -11.92 -7.88
CA GLY A 41 23.33 -13.35 -7.80
C GLY A 41 23.47 -14.11 -9.13
N GLY A 42 23.61 -15.42 -9.04
CA GLY A 42 23.95 -16.26 -10.18
C GLY A 42 23.31 -17.65 -10.17
N ASN A 43 23.60 -18.42 -11.21
CA ASN A 43 23.46 -19.88 -11.28
C ASN A 43 24.42 -20.40 -12.35
N GLU A 44 24.26 -19.88 -13.57
CA GLU A 44 25.15 -20.02 -14.72
C GLU A 44 25.80 -18.64 -14.97
N GLY A 45 26.89 -18.38 -14.26
CA GLY A 45 27.46 -17.04 -14.09
C GLY A 45 26.67 -16.18 -13.09
N ILE A 46 27.26 -15.05 -12.69
CA ILE A 46 26.64 -14.00 -11.85
C ILE A 46 26.14 -12.88 -12.76
N ALA A 47 24.98 -12.28 -12.48
CA ALA A 47 24.46 -11.16 -13.27
C ALA A 47 24.75 -9.79 -12.67
N ASP A 48 24.99 -8.85 -13.57
CA ASP A 48 25.13 -7.40 -13.45
C ASP A 48 23.82 -6.64 -13.79
N GLU A 49 22.85 -7.30 -14.43
CA GLU A 49 21.56 -6.73 -14.80
C GLU A 49 20.67 -6.39 -13.57
N LEU A 50 20.50 -5.09 -13.30
CA LEU A 50 19.50 -4.59 -12.36
C LEU A 50 18.09 -4.81 -12.91
N HIS A 51 17.27 -5.60 -12.21
CA HIS A 51 15.89 -5.88 -12.58
C HIS A 51 14.91 -5.20 -11.63
N VAL A 52 13.79 -4.70 -12.15
CA VAL A 52 12.75 -4.04 -11.34
C VAL A 52 11.38 -4.66 -11.62
N TYR A 53 10.61 -4.93 -10.58
CA TYR A 53 9.23 -5.43 -10.65
C TYR A 53 8.26 -4.45 -10.01
N ASN A 54 7.27 -4.00 -10.78
CA ASN A 54 6.19 -3.14 -10.29
C ASN A 54 5.03 -4.02 -9.76
N THR A 55 4.71 -3.89 -8.47
CA THR A 55 3.67 -4.68 -7.80
C THR A 55 2.23 -4.29 -8.16
N VAL A 56 2.00 -3.10 -8.71
CA VAL A 56 0.68 -2.62 -9.15
C VAL A 56 0.41 -3.08 -10.59
N THR A 57 1.35 -2.90 -11.51
CA THR A 57 1.17 -3.30 -12.92
C THR A 57 1.51 -4.77 -13.20
N ASN A 58 2.15 -5.45 -12.25
CA ASN A 58 2.70 -6.80 -12.39
C ASN A 58 3.63 -6.93 -13.61
N GLN A 59 4.54 -5.95 -13.75
CA GLN A 59 5.46 -5.85 -14.87
C GLN A 59 6.91 -5.80 -14.38
N TRP A 60 7.76 -6.64 -14.97
CA TRP A 60 9.20 -6.53 -14.91
C TRP A 60 9.71 -5.50 -15.92
N PHE A 61 10.76 -4.77 -15.59
CA PHE A 61 11.51 -3.96 -16.53
C PHE A 61 13.00 -3.90 -16.18
N LEU A 62 13.81 -3.69 -17.22
CA LEU A 62 15.24 -3.39 -17.12
C LEU A 62 15.42 -1.86 -17.24
N PRO A 63 15.68 -1.12 -16.16
CA PRO A 63 16.01 0.30 -16.25
C PRO A 63 17.32 0.53 -17.02
N ALA A 64 17.34 1.56 -17.87
CA ALA A 64 18.54 1.97 -18.61
C ALA A 64 19.55 2.67 -17.69
N VAL A 65 20.28 1.87 -16.90
CA VAL A 65 21.29 2.34 -15.95
C VAL A 65 22.49 3.01 -16.64
N ARG A 66 23.14 3.95 -15.94
CA ARG A 66 24.38 4.62 -16.38
C ARG A 66 25.33 4.87 -15.20
N GLY A 67 26.53 5.38 -15.49
CA GLY A 67 27.52 5.76 -14.48
C GLY A 67 28.47 4.61 -14.15
N ASP A 68 28.95 4.56 -12.91
CA ASP A 68 29.90 3.55 -12.44
C ASP A 68 29.17 2.23 -12.13
N ILE A 69 28.70 1.54 -13.17
CA ILE A 69 27.89 0.31 -13.02
C ILE A 69 28.72 -0.75 -12.28
N PRO A 70 28.24 -1.31 -11.15
CA PRO A 70 28.93 -2.35 -10.42
C PRO A 70 29.00 -3.66 -11.23
N PRO A 71 30.09 -4.44 -11.12
CA PRO A 71 30.09 -5.80 -11.62
C PRO A 71 29.06 -6.64 -10.85
N GLY A 72 28.52 -7.67 -11.51
CA GLY A 72 27.59 -8.60 -10.86
C GLY A 72 28.22 -9.30 -9.66
N CYS A 73 27.52 -9.32 -8.52
CA CYS A 73 28.03 -9.93 -7.28
C CYS A 73 26.97 -10.76 -6.53
N ALA A 74 27.40 -11.84 -5.89
CA ALA A 74 26.56 -12.72 -5.08
C ALA A 74 26.86 -12.58 -3.57
N ALA A 75 25.84 -12.77 -2.73
CA ALA A 75 25.89 -12.65 -1.27
C ALA A 75 26.49 -11.32 -0.78
N HIS A 76 26.16 -10.23 -1.47
CA HIS A 76 26.53 -8.86 -1.15
C HIS A 76 25.58 -8.23 -0.11
N GLY A 77 25.96 -7.08 0.45
CA GLY A 77 25.10 -6.21 1.25
C GLY A 77 24.30 -5.27 0.35
N PHE A 78 22.99 -5.14 0.60
CA PHE A 78 22.08 -4.37 -0.25
C PHE A 78 21.00 -3.70 0.59
N VAL A 79 20.99 -2.37 0.63
CA VAL A 79 20.04 -1.57 1.44
C VAL A 79 19.52 -0.37 0.65
N CYS A 80 18.35 0.14 1.03
CA CYS A 80 17.69 1.27 0.38
C CYS A 80 17.43 2.41 1.36
N ASP A 81 17.95 3.60 1.07
CA ASP A 81 17.70 4.84 1.78
C ASP A 81 16.84 5.77 0.90
N GLY A 82 15.52 5.75 1.12
CA GLY A 82 14.54 6.58 0.42
C GLY A 82 14.43 6.30 -1.09
N THR A 83 15.35 6.85 -1.89
CA THR A 83 15.49 6.57 -3.33
C THR A 83 16.94 6.22 -3.75
N ARG A 84 17.84 6.10 -2.78
CA ARG A 84 19.21 5.62 -2.94
C ARG A 84 19.27 4.13 -2.62
N ILE A 85 20.10 3.40 -3.34
CA ILE A 85 20.40 1.99 -3.03
C ILE A 85 21.92 1.86 -2.90
N LEU A 86 22.36 1.17 -1.84
CA LEU A 86 23.77 0.93 -1.54
C LEU A 86 24.09 -0.55 -1.72
N VAL A 87 25.07 -0.85 -2.58
CA VAL A 87 25.66 -2.19 -2.75
C VAL A 87 27.02 -2.20 -2.07
N PHE A 88 27.28 -3.16 -1.19
CA PHE A 88 28.60 -3.38 -0.59
C PHE A 88 29.08 -4.83 -0.77
N GLY A 89 30.31 -4.97 -1.28
CA GLY A 89 31.05 -6.23 -1.33
C GLY A 89 30.36 -7.39 -2.05
N GLY A 90 30.51 -8.60 -1.52
CA GLY A 90 30.05 -9.85 -2.12
C GLY A 90 31.11 -10.56 -2.96
N MET A 91 30.76 -11.73 -3.48
CA MET A 91 31.57 -12.53 -4.40
C MET A 91 31.33 -12.06 -5.84
N VAL A 92 32.39 -11.64 -6.54
CA VAL A 92 32.31 -11.18 -7.95
C VAL A 92 32.65 -12.32 -8.91
N GLU A 93 33.66 -13.11 -8.56
CA GLU A 93 34.06 -14.34 -9.24
C GLU A 93 34.34 -15.41 -8.16
N TYR A 94 34.44 -16.70 -8.52
CA TYR A 94 34.76 -17.74 -7.54
C TYR A 94 36.09 -17.44 -6.82
N GLY A 95 36.11 -17.53 -5.49
CA GLY A 95 37.27 -17.18 -4.65
C GLY A 95 37.56 -15.67 -4.50
N ARG A 96 37.05 -14.82 -5.41
CA ARG A 96 37.34 -13.38 -5.47
C ARG A 96 36.19 -12.55 -4.91
N TYR A 97 36.40 -12.00 -3.72
CA TYR A 97 35.42 -11.17 -3.02
C TYR A 97 35.74 -9.68 -3.20
N SER A 98 34.77 -8.81 -2.89
CA SER A 98 34.89 -7.36 -2.99
C SER A 98 34.61 -6.66 -1.65
N ASN A 99 35.18 -5.46 -1.49
CA ASN A 99 34.78 -4.45 -0.51
C ASN A 99 34.51 -3.08 -1.20
N ASP A 100 34.20 -3.09 -2.49
CA ASP A 100 33.69 -1.90 -3.15
C ASP A 100 32.33 -1.48 -2.57
N LEU A 101 32.07 -0.18 -2.58
CA LEU A 101 30.78 0.43 -2.27
C LEU A 101 30.25 1.17 -3.52
N TYR A 102 28.99 0.95 -3.87
CA TYR A 102 28.30 1.66 -4.96
C TYR A 102 26.98 2.26 -4.48
N GLU A 103 26.69 3.50 -4.87
CA GLU A 103 25.41 4.20 -4.67
C GLU A 103 24.65 4.27 -6.01
N LEU A 104 23.41 3.78 -6.04
CA LEU A 104 22.47 3.98 -7.14
C LEU A 104 21.42 5.02 -6.75
N GLN A 105 21.31 6.10 -7.52
CA GLN A 105 20.18 7.03 -7.41
C GLN A 105 19.05 6.55 -8.33
N ALA A 106 18.07 5.83 -7.78
CA ALA A 106 17.03 5.15 -8.55
C ALA A 106 16.14 6.11 -9.36
N SER A 107 15.92 7.35 -8.89
CA SER A 107 15.14 8.36 -9.62
C SER A 107 15.73 8.80 -10.97
N ARG A 108 17.00 8.44 -11.25
CA ARG A 108 17.68 8.70 -12.53
C ARG A 108 18.49 7.50 -13.05
N TRP A 109 18.36 6.34 -12.40
CA TRP A 109 19.10 5.09 -12.67
C TRP A 109 20.62 5.29 -12.84
N LEU A 110 21.22 6.19 -12.04
CA LEU A 110 22.65 6.51 -12.10
C LEU A 110 23.40 5.84 -10.96
N TRP A 111 24.33 4.95 -11.30
CA TRP A 111 25.32 4.39 -10.39
C TRP A 111 26.51 5.33 -10.19
N LYS A 112 27.09 5.28 -9.00
CA LYS A 112 28.32 5.96 -8.62
C LYS A 112 29.15 5.04 -7.73
N LYS A 113 30.44 4.87 -8.01
CA LYS A 113 31.37 4.15 -7.14
C LYS A 113 31.82 5.07 -6.03
N VAL A 114 31.63 4.65 -4.79
CA VAL A 114 31.84 5.49 -3.61
C VAL A 114 33.10 5.04 -2.88
N LYS A 115 33.96 6.01 -2.54
CA LYS A 115 35.13 5.80 -1.69
C LYS A 115 34.89 6.46 -0.33
N PRO A 116 34.27 5.76 0.64
CA PRO A 116 34.10 6.28 1.99
C PRO A 116 35.45 6.50 2.66
N GLN A 117 35.53 7.44 3.61
CA GLN A 117 36.71 7.59 4.47
C GLN A 117 36.97 6.30 5.28
N ALA A 118 38.24 6.01 5.53
CA ALA A 118 38.65 4.91 6.40
C ALA A 118 38.35 5.23 7.89
N PRO A 119 38.11 4.22 8.74
CA PRO A 119 37.86 4.46 10.16
C PRO A 119 39.12 4.96 10.86
N SER A 120 38.98 5.88 11.81
CA SER A 120 40.13 6.47 12.52
C SER A 120 40.96 5.47 13.33
N ASN A 121 40.32 4.37 13.77
CA ASN A 121 40.86 3.42 14.75
C ASN A 121 41.07 2.02 14.16
N GLY A 122 41.31 1.88 12.85
CA GLY A 122 41.61 0.58 12.24
C GLY A 122 41.56 0.58 10.71
N SER A 123 41.51 -0.61 10.12
CA SER A 123 41.32 -0.79 8.67
C SER A 123 39.83 -0.73 8.28
N PRO A 124 39.48 -0.24 7.08
CA PRO A 124 38.14 -0.39 6.54
C PRO A 124 37.78 -1.88 6.34
N PRO A 125 36.50 -2.25 6.16
CA PRO A 125 36.09 -3.65 6.04
C PRO A 125 36.79 -4.36 4.88
N CYS A 126 37.41 -5.51 5.15
CA CYS A 126 38.07 -6.34 4.14
C CYS A 126 37.07 -6.95 3.12
N PRO A 127 37.54 -7.37 1.92
CA PRO A 127 36.72 -8.04 0.91
C PRO A 127 36.00 -9.27 1.47
N ARG A 128 34.67 -9.32 1.29
CA ARG A 128 33.82 -10.32 1.97
C ARG A 128 32.50 -10.61 1.28
N LEU A 129 31.99 -11.83 1.46
CA LEU A 129 30.62 -12.23 1.13
C LEU A 129 29.82 -12.59 2.40
N GLY A 130 28.51 -12.81 2.26
CA GLY A 130 27.69 -13.44 3.30
C GLY A 130 27.47 -12.60 4.57
N HIS A 131 27.96 -11.37 4.61
CA HIS A 131 27.78 -10.44 5.72
C HIS A 131 26.33 -9.93 5.78
N SER A 132 25.92 -9.42 6.94
CA SER A 132 24.71 -8.61 7.05
C SER A 132 25.03 -7.13 6.85
N PHE A 133 24.17 -6.43 6.13
CA PHE A 133 24.24 -4.97 5.93
C PHE A 133 22.82 -4.42 6.15
N SER A 134 22.64 -3.57 7.16
CA SER A 134 21.32 -3.13 7.63
C SER A 134 21.30 -1.61 7.83
N LEU A 135 20.30 -0.92 7.30
CA LEU A 135 20.15 0.54 7.44
C LEU A 135 19.29 0.89 8.66
N TYR A 136 19.72 1.87 9.46
CA TYR A 136 18.85 2.59 10.40
C TYR A 136 19.34 4.04 10.60
N GLY A 137 18.42 5.00 10.56
CA GLY A 137 18.76 6.42 10.56
C GLY A 137 19.64 6.78 9.35
N ASN A 138 20.69 7.55 9.58
CA ASN A 138 21.71 7.88 8.56
C ASN A 138 22.90 6.90 8.54
N LYS A 139 22.79 5.70 9.13
CA LYS A 139 23.90 4.73 9.21
C LYS A 139 23.53 3.35 8.67
N CYS A 140 24.44 2.74 7.91
CA CYS A 140 24.40 1.32 7.62
C CYS A 140 25.32 0.56 8.59
N TYR A 141 24.83 -0.52 9.18
CA TYR A 141 25.56 -1.39 10.10
C TYR A 141 25.99 -2.66 9.34
N LEU A 142 27.29 -2.95 9.38
CA LEU A 142 27.87 -4.15 8.80
C LEU A 142 28.32 -5.09 9.92
N PHE A 143 27.94 -6.37 9.84
CA PHE A 143 28.43 -7.41 10.75
C PHE A 143 28.87 -8.67 10.01
N GLY A 144 30.09 -9.11 10.33
CA GLY A 144 30.61 -10.42 9.98
C GLY A 144 30.74 -10.69 8.48
N GLY A 145 30.41 -11.92 8.08
CA GLY A 145 30.60 -12.46 6.73
C GLY A 145 31.77 -13.43 6.63
N LEU A 146 32.19 -13.69 5.39
CA LEU A 146 33.30 -14.57 5.04
C LEU A 146 34.33 -13.82 4.17
N ALA A 147 35.59 -13.84 4.59
CA ALA A 147 36.74 -13.41 3.80
C ALA A 147 37.47 -14.63 3.19
N ASN A 148 38.22 -14.42 2.12
CA ASN A 148 39.26 -15.33 1.65
C ASN A 148 40.61 -14.80 2.16
N GLU A 149 41.43 -15.66 2.79
CA GLU A 149 42.78 -15.31 3.26
C GLU A 149 43.88 -15.72 2.27
N SER A 150 43.51 -16.31 1.14
CA SER A 150 44.43 -16.64 0.06
C SER A 150 44.70 -15.42 -0.81
N GLU A 151 45.97 -15.04 -0.94
CA GLU A 151 46.44 -14.09 -1.97
C GLU A 151 46.32 -14.72 -3.39
N ASP A 152 46.42 -16.06 -3.48
CA ASP A 152 46.19 -16.79 -4.73
C ASP A 152 44.69 -16.86 -5.07
N SER A 153 44.27 -16.21 -6.14
CA SER A 153 42.86 -16.17 -6.60
C SER A 153 42.23 -17.55 -6.89
N ASN A 154 43.07 -18.55 -7.13
CA ASN A 154 42.65 -19.92 -7.47
C ASN A 154 42.44 -20.81 -6.23
N ASN A 155 42.84 -20.33 -5.05
CA ASN A 155 42.66 -21.02 -3.78
C ASN A 155 41.70 -20.21 -2.88
N ASN A 156 41.01 -20.90 -1.98
CA ASN A 156 40.04 -20.28 -1.09
C ASN A 156 40.28 -20.77 0.34
N VAL A 157 40.77 -19.87 1.19
CA VAL A 157 40.99 -20.07 2.62
C VAL A 157 39.90 -19.29 3.36
N PRO A 158 38.75 -19.90 3.67
CA PRO A 158 37.58 -19.19 4.16
C PRO A 158 37.69 -18.83 5.65
N ARG A 159 37.82 -17.53 5.97
CA ARG A 159 37.72 -17.02 7.35
C ARG A 159 36.35 -16.39 7.62
N TYR A 160 35.65 -16.93 8.62
CA TYR A 160 34.45 -16.33 9.20
C TYR A 160 34.79 -15.08 10.02
N LEU A 161 33.90 -14.11 10.02
CA LEU A 161 34.10 -12.78 10.62
C LEU A 161 33.00 -12.47 11.66
N ASN A 162 33.35 -11.72 12.71
CA ASN A 162 32.44 -11.07 13.67
C ASN A 162 32.82 -9.59 13.93
N ASP A 163 33.58 -8.99 13.03
CA ASP A 163 33.85 -7.56 13.05
C ASP A 163 32.56 -6.76 12.75
N PHE A 164 32.50 -5.57 13.34
CA PHE A 164 31.32 -4.71 13.33
C PHE A 164 31.73 -3.29 12.96
N TYR A 165 31.00 -2.69 12.01
CA TYR A 165 31.26 -1.36 11.50
C TYR A 165 29.96 -0.58 11.31
N GLU A 166 30.04 0.74 11.43
CA GLU A 166 29.03 1.65 10.88
C GLU A 166 29.56 2.29 9.60
N LEU A 167 28.66 2.65 8.69
CA LEU A 167 28.91 3.48 7.53
C LEU A 167 27.99 4.70 7.61
N GLU A 168 28.53 5.88 7.82
CA GLU A 168 27.73 7.11 7.92
C GLU A 168 27.38 7.67 6.53
N LEU A 169 26.09 7.93 6.31
CA LEU A 169 25.52 8.46 5.08
C LEU A 169 25.32 9.97 5.18
N GLN A 170 25.61 10.68 4.09
CA GLN A 170 25.27 12.10 3.96
C GLN A 170 23.81 12.25 3.56
N HIS A 171 23.15 13.34 3.97
CA HIS A 171 21.79 13.64 3.54
C HIS A 171 21.74 13.93 2.03
N GLY A 172 20.77 13.34 1.31
CA GLY A 172 20.56 13.57 -0.13
C GLY A 172 21.33 12.60 -1.05
N SER A 173 22.66 12.64 -1.07
CA SER A 173 23.53 11.72 -1.83
C SER A 173 24.94 11.75 -1.25
N GLY A 174 25.64 10.62 -1.27
CA GLY A 174 26.99 10.48 -0.73
C GLY A 174 27.06 9.84 0.67
N VAL A 175 28.30 9.55 1.05
CA VAL A 175 28.69 8.74 2.20
C VAL A 175 29.93 9.40 2.82
N VAL A 176 29.98 9.48 4.15
CA VAL A 176 31.08 10.11 4.89
C VAL A 176 32.25 9.11 5.00
N GLY A 177 32.07 8.05 5.77
CA GLY A 177 33.14 7.14 6.15
C GLY A 177 32.66 5.94 6.94
N TRP A 178 33.55 4.96 7.09
CA TRP A 178 33.39 3.86 8.02
C TRP A 178 33.78 4.30 9.44
N SER A 179 33.09 3.76 10.45
CA SER A 179 33.50 3.79 11.85
C SER A 179 33.67 2.36 12.37
N ILE A 180 34.48 2.20 13.42
CA ILE A 180 34.53 0.97 14.23
C ILE A 180 34.03 1.38 15.62
N PRO A 181 32.75 1.17 15.95
CA PRO A 181 32.19 1.60 17.23
C PRO A 181 32.65 0.67 18.37
N VAL A 182 32.92 1.25 19.55
CA VAL A 182 33.26 0.48 20.74
C VAL A 182 31.99 -0.19 21.27
N THR A 183 31.87 -1.50 21.08
CA THR A 183 30.74 -2.29 21.56
C THR A 183 31.00 -2.90 22.95
N LYS A 184 29.92 -3.20 23.66
CA LYS A 184 29.91 -3.76 25.03
C LYS A 184 29.22 -5.13 25.02
N GLY A 185 29.39 -5.88 26.11
CA GLY A 185 28.78 -7.21 26.25
C GLY A 185 29.56 -8.32 25.52
N ILE A 186 28.91 -9.45 25.29
CA ILE A 186 29.50 -10.58 24.57
C ILE A 186 29.15 -10.43 23.09
N LEU A 187 30.15 -10.32 22.22
CA LEU A 187 29.93 -10.26 20.77
C LEU A 187 29.42 -11.60 20.24
N PRO A 188 28.57 -11.61 19.19
CA PRO A 188 28.21 -12.84 18.50
C PRO A 188 29.45 -13.53 17.92
N SER A 189 29.39 -14.87 17.83
CA SER A 189 30.46 -15.65 17.18
C SER A 189 30.63 -15.28 15.70
N PRO A 190 31.85 -15.45 15.13
CA PRO A 190 32.09 -15.34 13.70
C PRO A 190 31.05 -16.12 12.90
N ARG A 191 30.53 -15.52 11.83
CA ARG A 191 29.46 -16.13 11.02
C ARG A 191 29.30 -15.48 9.66
N GLU A 192 28.80 -16.28 8.73
CA GLU A 192 28.36 -15.82 7.41
C GLU A 192 26.98 -16.40 7.05
N SER A 193 26.32 -15.78 6.08
CA SER A 193 24.99 -16.15 5.58
C SER A 193 23.91 -16.21 6.66
N HIS A 194 24.07 -15.40 7.72
CA HIS A 194 23.04 -15.03 8.70
C HIS A 194 22.09 -13.98 8.12
N THR A 195 21.06 -13.63 8.90
CA THR A 195 20.26 -12.43 8.64
C THR A 195 20.45 -11.41 9.77
N ALA A 196 20.29 -10.13 9.44
CA ALA A 196 20.15 -9.09 10.43
C ALA A 196 19.04 -8.11 10.03
N ILE A 197 18.24 -7.69 11.00
CA ILE A 197 17.19 -6.68 10.85
C ILE A 197 17.36 -5.62 11.93
N VAL A 198 16.75 -4.44 11.75
CA VAL A 198 16.63 -3.44 12.81
C VAL A 198 15.15 -3.24 13.12
N TYR A 199 14.83 -3.14 14.41
CA TYR A 199 13.50 -2.87 14.92
C TYR A 199 13.56 -1.70 15.93
N CYS A 200 12.54 -0.84 15.89
CA CYS A 200 12.36 0.25 16.84
C CYS A 200 10.95 0.12 17.40
N ARG A 201 10.83 -0.08 18.71
CA ARG A 201 9.54 -0.35 19.35
C ARG A 201 8.74 0.95 19.45
N LYS A 202 7.46 0.91 19.05
CA LYS A 202 6.62 2.11 18.83
C LYS A 202 6.24 2.88 20.10
N ASP A 203 6.40 2.30 21.29
CA ASP A 203 5.96 2.85 22.57
C ASP A 203 7.10 3.60 23.29
N VAL A 204 8.21 2.94 23.61
CA VAL A 204 9.34 3.53 24.38
C VAL A 204 10.72 2.93 24.01
N GLY A 205 10.85 2.16 22.92
CA GLY A 205 12.06 1.36 22.69
C GLY A 205 13.20 2.09 21.99
N SER A 206 14.42 1.94 22.54
CA SER A 206 15.67 2.14 21.80
C SER A 206 15.70 1.29 20.53
N PRO A 207 16.36 1.74 19.45
CA PRO A 207 16.49 0.97 18.22
C PRO A 207 17.46 -0.21 18.41
N LYS A 208 17.06 -1.39 17.95
CA LYS A 208 17.75 -2.66 18.21
C LYS A 208 17.99 -3.44 16.93
N MET A 209 19.23 -3.87 16.72
CA MET A 209 19.62 -4.74 15.61
C MET A 209 19.59 -6.20 16.08
N TYR A 210 18.79 -7.03 15.42
CA TYR A 210 18.69 -8.46 15.71
C TYR A 210 19.44 -9.27 14.65
N ILE A 211 20.29 -10.20 15.08
CA ILE A 211 21.01 -11.16 14.23
C ILE A 211 20.48 -12.56 14.51
N PHE A 212 20.11 -13.30 13.47
CA PHE A 212 19.64 -14.68 13.59
C PHE A 212 20.44 -15.65 12.69
N GLY A 213 20.87 -16.76 13.29
CA GLY A 213 21.48 -17.90 12.61
C GLY A 213 22.77 -17.57 11.84
N GLY A 214 22.91 -18.17 10.66
CA GLY A 214 24.13 -18.18 9.86
C GLY A 214 24.89 -19.49 9.98
N MET A 215 26.18 -19.48 9.64
CA MET A 215 27.09 -20.61 9.85
C MET A 215 28.53 -20.20 10.16
N CYS A 216 29.21 -21.08 10.90
CA CYS A 216 30.62 -21.03 11.29
C CYS A 216 31.16 -22.46 11.35
N GLY A 217 31.38 -23.08 10.19
CA GLY A 217 31.56 -24.54 10.05
C GLY A 217 30.24 -25.29 10.20
N CYS A 218 29.58 -25.18 11.36
CA CYS A 218 28.21 -25.64 11.57
C CYS A 218 27.18 -24.51 11.35
N ARG A 219 25.90 -24.86 11.15
CA ARG A 219 24.80 -23.90 11.07
C ARG A 219 24.29 -23.52 12.45
N LEU A 220 23.80 -22.29 12.58
CA LEU A 220 23.41 -21.67 13.86
C LEU A 220 21.91 -21.37 13.93
N ASN A 221 21.31 -21.42 15.13
CA ASN A 221 19.94 -20.97 15.44
C ASN A 221 19.89 -19.99 16.62
N ASP A 222 21.03 -19.37 16.96
CA ASP A 222 21.07 -18.35 18.00
C ASP A 222 20.50 -17.02 17.50
N LEU A 223 19.92 -16.28 18.44
CA LEU A 223 19.44 -14.92 18.26
C LEU A 223 20.32 -14.00 19.13
N TRP A 224 20.80 -12.91 18.53
CA TRP A 224 21.55 -11.85 19.21
C TRP A 224 20.84 -10.52 19.03
N GLU A 225 20.97 -9.63 20.01
CA GLU A 225 20.43 -8.29 20.02
C GLU A 225 21.56 -7.29 20.33
N LEU A 226 21.75 -6.31 19.46
CA LEU A 226 22.52 -5.10 19.72
C LEU A 226 21.58 -3.95 19.98
N ASP A 227 21.66 -3.37 21.17
CA ASP A 227 21.09 -2.05 21.45
C ASP A 227 21.98 -0.99 20.79
N ILE A 228 21.43 -0.28 19.78
CA ILE A 228 22.20 0.61 18.89
C ILE A 228 22.56 1.92 19.61
N GLU A 229 21.76 2.34 20.60
CA GLU A 229 21.99 3.58 21.35
C GLU A 229 23.15 3.43 22.36
N THR A 230 23.20 2.30 23.07
CA THR A 230 24.25 2.02 24.06
C THR A 230 25.45 1.27 23.49
N MET A 231 25.35 0.76 22.26
CA MET A 231 26.28 -0.18 21.60
C MET A 231 26.53 -1.46 22.41
N THR A 232 25.48 -2.03 23.01
CA THR A 232 25.58 -3.22 23.88
C THR A 232 25.00 -4.47 23.21
N TRP A 233 25.85 -5.48 23.00
CA TRP A 233 25.44 -6.82 22.59
C TRP A 233 24.88 -7.63 23.75
N SER A 234 23.79 -8.32 23.49
CA SER A 234 23.16 -9.28 24.41
C SER A 234 22.58 -10.48 23.64
N ARG A 235 22.31 -11.56 24.36
CA ARG A 235 21.55 -12.71 23.87
C ARG A 235 20.17 -12.69 24.54
N PRO A 236 19.11 -12.25 23.86
CA PRO A 236 17.78 -12.20 24.46
C PRO A 236 17.24 -13.60 24.75
N GLU A 237 16.50 -13.76 25.85
CA GLU A 237 15.75 -14.98 26.13
C GLU A 237 14.56 -15.09 25.18
N THR A 238 14.46 -16.22 24.46
CA THR A 238 13.38 -16.45 23.49
C THR A 238 12.43 -17.56 23.92
N LYS A 239 11.13 -17.33 23.77
CA LYS A 239 10.06 -18.31 24.04
C LYS A 239 9.60 -18.98 22.75
N GLY A 240 8.78 -20.03 22.86
CA GLY A 240 8.22 -20.76 21.73
C GLY A 240 9.24 -21.64 21.00
N THR A 241 8.93 -22.02 19.75
CA THR A 241 9.72 -23.00 18.99
C THR A 241 10.73 -22.31 18.08
N VAL A 242 11.98 -22.20 18.54
CA VAL A 242 13.10 -21.65 17.77
C VAL A 242 13.28 -22.43 16.45
N PRO A 243 13.41 -21.76 15.28
CA PRO A 243 13.63 -22.45 14.01
C PRO A 243 14.94 -23.28 13.99
N LEU A 244 14.95 -24.36 13.18
CA LEU A 244 16.15 -25.20 12.98
C LEU A 244 17.38 -24.37 12.53
N PRO A 245 18.61 -24.75 12.94
CA PRO A 245 19.84 -24.03 12.60
C PRO A 245 20.03 -23.85 11.10
N ARG A 246 20.27 -22.61 10.65
CA ARG A 246 20.17 -22.25 9.23
C ARG A 246 21.07 -21.12 8.74
N SER A 247 21.55 -21.30 7.51
CA SER A 247 22.25 -20.29 6.70
C SER A 247 21.53 -20.07 5.36
N LEU A 248 21.79 -18.93 4.71
CA LEU A 248 21.17 -18.50 3.44
C LEU A 248 19.63 -18.45 3.49
N HIS A 249 19.08 -18.14 4.65
CA HIS A 249 17.67 -17.86 4.87
C HIS A 249 17.38 -16.36 4.68
N THR A 250 16.11 -15.97 4.71
CA THR A 250 15.70 -14.55 4.73
C THR A 250 14.93 -14.21 5.99
N ALA A 251 15.15 -13.02 6.53
CA ALA A 251 14.35 -12.43 7.59
C ALA A 251 13.85 -11.03 7.17
N ASN A 252 12.59 -10.71 7.45
CA ASN A 252 11.95 -9.44 7.12
C ASN A 252 11.06 -9.00 8.29
N VAL A 253 11.03 -7.70 8.61
CA VAL A 253 10.15 -7.15 9.65
C VAL A 253 8.90 -6.58 9.00
N ILE A 254 7.72 -7.01 9.47
CA ILE A 254 6.43 -6.36 9.19
C ILE A 254 5.69 -6.20 10.52
N GLY A 255 5.21 -4.99 10.81
CA GLY A 255 4.65 -4.66 12.13
C GLY A 255 5.69 -4.85 13.25
N ASN A 256 5.40 -5.73 14.20
CA ASN A 256 6.28 -6.16 15.28
C ASN A 256 6.84 -7.60 15.10
N LYS A 257 6.78 -8.13 13.88
CA LYS A 257 7.11 -9.54 13.59
C LYS A 257 8.30 -9.65 12.64
N MET A 258 9.36 -10.32 13.09
CA MET A 258 10.47 -10.75 12.23
C MET A 258 10.11 -12.11 11.61
N TYR A 259 9.61 -12.09 10.38
CA TYR A 259 9.28 -13.27 9.60
C TYR A 259 10.55 -13.92 9.03
N VAL A 260 10.75 -15.21 9.28
CA VAL A 260 11.89 -16.02 8.80
C VAL A 260 11.39 -17.10 7.86
N PHE A 261 11.97 -17.16 6.66
CA PHE A 261 11.64 -18.17 5.64
C PHE A 261 12.89 -18.87 5.08
N GLY A 262 12.78 -20.19 4.92
CA GLY A 262 13.72 -21.00 4.15
C GLY A 262 15.15 -21.03 4.72
N GLY A 263 16.11 -21.22 3.82
CA GLY A 263 17.52 -21.47 4.09
C GLY A 263 17.92 -22.94 3.92
N TRP A 264 19.18 -23.23 4.23
CA TRP A 264 19.68 -24.60 4.41
C TRP A 264 19.63 -24.99 5.88
N VAL A 265 19.19 -26.22 6.19
CA VAL A 265 19.16 -26.81 7.54
C VAL A 265 19.84 -28.19 7.54
N PRO A 266 20.25 -28.72 8.71
CA PRO A 266 20.60 -30.15 8.85
C PRO A 266 19.50 -31.06 8.32
N GLN A 267 19.88 -32.15 7.65
CA GLN A 267 18.95 -33.15 7.14
C GLN A 267 18.46 -34.10 8.24
N SER A 268 19.39 -34.55 9.09
CA SER A 268 19.14 -35.35 10.29
C SER A 268 18.96 -34.46 11.52
N ALA A 269 17.84 -34.62 12.23
CA ALA A 269 17.55 -33.93 13.49
C ALA A 269 17.72 -34.83 14.74
N GLY A 270 18.16 -36.08 14.55
CA GLY A 270 18.52 -37.03 15.62
C GLY A 270 20.03 -37.07 15.83
N GLY A 271 20.46 -37.22 17.09
CA GLY A 271 21.83 -36.98 17.54
C GLY A 271 22.85 -38.10 17.32
N GLU A 272 22.88 -38.73 16.13
CA GLU A 272 23.98 -39.64 15.75
C GLU A 272 24.88 -38.98 14.72
N ILE A 273 26.14 -38.71 15.10
CA ILE A 273 27.15 -38.07 14.25
C ILE A 273 27.86 -39.15 13.43
N SER A 274 27.40 -39.37 12.20
CA SER A 274 27.93 -40.38 11.26
C SER A 274 28.55 -39.79 9.98
N SER A 275 28.97 -38.53 10.00
CA SER A 275 29.97 -37.94 9.08
C SER A 275 30.37 -36.51 9.52
N PRO A 276 31.58 -36.02 9.16
CA PRO A 276 31.92 -34.60 9.32
C PRO A 276 31.06 -33.70 8.43
N ASP A 277 30.81 -34.13 7.19
CA ASP A 277 29.92 -33.49 6.22
C ASP A 277 28.46 -33.92 6.41
N GLY A 278 27.91 -33.63 7.59
CA GLY A 278 26.50 -33.95 7.90
C GLY A 278 25.55 -33.36 6.84
N GLU A 279 24.67 -34.19 6.27
CA GLU A 279 23.89 -33.78 5.08
C GLU A 279 22.97 -32.56 5.34
N TRP A 280 22.83 -31.71 4.33
CA TRP A 280 22.08 -30.45 4.40
C TRP A 280 20.97 -30.40 3.34
N LYS A 281 19.79 -29.94 3.73
CA LYS A 281 18.63 -29.76 2.84
C LYS A 281 18.14 -28.31 2.83
N CYS A 282 17.53 -27.88 1.74
CA CYS A 282 16.71 -26.67 1.76
C CYS A 282 15.45 -26.91 2.60
N THR A 283 15.02 -25.89 3.34
CA THR A 283 13.81 -25.93 4.18
C THR A 283 12.70 -25.08 3.56
N GLY A 284 11.44 -25.49 3.74
CA GLY A 284 10.23 -24.72 3.44
C GLY A 284 9.59 -24.13 4.71
N SER A 285 10.26 -24.28 5.87
CA SER A 285 9.74 -23.77 7.14
C SER A 285 9.57 -22.25 7.14
N PHE A 286 8.46 -21.82 7.74
CA PHE A 286 8.09 -20.43 7.89
C PHE A 286 7.68 -20.18 9.34
N SER A 287 8.32 -19.21 9.97
CA SER A 287 8.08 -18.80 11.36
C SER A 287 8.15 -17.29 11.46
N TYR A 288 7.71 -16.73 12.59
CA TYR A 288 8.12 -15.39 12.98
C TYR A 288 8.51 -15.32 14.45
N LEU A 289 9.40 -14.39 14.77
CA LEU A 289 9.65 -13.91 16.12
C LEU A 289 8.76 -12.67 16.36
N ASN A 290 7.96 -12.68 17.42
CA ASN A 290 7.34 -11.47 17.93
C ASN A 290 8.40 -10.67 18.71
N LEU A 291 8.75 -9.50 18.19
CA LEU A 291 9.82 -8.65 18.72
C LEU A 291 9.42 -7.93 20.02
N ASP A 292 8.12 -7.83 20.31
CA ASP A 292 7.62 -7.23 21.55
C ASP A 292 7.59 -8.19 22.75
N THR A 293 7.60 -9.51 22.49
CA THR A 293 7.45 -10.57 23.50
C THR A 293 8.56 -11.63 23.47
N THR A 294 9.52 -11.49 22.56
CA THR A 294 10.61 -12.44 22.23
C THR A 294 10.15 -13.88 21.99
N GLU A 295 8.96 -14.07 21.41
CA GLU A 295 8.35 -15.39 21.21
C GLU A 295 8.37 -15.86 19.75
N TRP A 296 8.88 -17.07 19.51
CA TRP A 296 8.90 -17.75 18.21
C TRP A 296 7.61 -18.53 17.94
N ILE A 297 6.92 -18.17 16.86
CA ILE A 297 5.69 -18.80 16.40
C ILE A 297 5.94 -19.45 15.04
N GLY A 298 5.87 -20.78 15.00
CA GLY A 298 5.96 -21.59 13.77
C GLY A 298 4.64 -21.62 13.01
N LEU A 299 4.66 -21.25 11.73
CA LEU A 299 3.48 -21.20 10.86
C LEU A 299 3.41 -22.40 9.90
N ILE A 300 4.56 -22.76 9.32
CA ILE A 300 4.74 -23.89 8.39
C ILE A 300 5.98 -24.68 8.85
N SER A 301 5.84 -26.00 8.95
CA SER A 301 6.90 -26.94 9.32
C SER A 301 7.35 -27.76 8.10
N ASP A 302 8.62 -28.17 8.07
CA ASP A 302 9.18 -29.00 6.99
C ASP A 302 8.51 -30.37 6.83
N CYS A 303 7.74 -30.82 7.83
CA CYS A 303 6.96 -32.05 7.76
C CYS A 303 5.65 -31.91 6.96
N GLN A 304 5.27 -30.70 6.53
CA GLN A 304 4.00 -30.45 5.85
C GLN A 304 4.20 -30.44 4.32
N GLU A 305 4.09 -31.62 3.69
CA GLU A 305 4.04 -31.74 2.23
C GLU A 305 2.84 -30.96 1.65
N ASP A 306 3.12 -29.96 0.82
CA ASP A 306 2.09 -29.27 0.04
C ASP A 306 1.79 -30.02 -1.27
N LYS A 307 0.80 -30.91 -1.19
CA LYS A 307 0.30 -31.68 -2.35
C LYS A 307 -0.51 -30.82 -3.34
N SER A 308 -0.72 -29.54 -3.04
CA SER A 308 -1.56 -28.60 -3.79
C SER A 308 -0.82 -27.45 -4.48
N ASN A 309 0.49 -27.29 -4.26
CA ASN A 309 1.32 -26.19 -4.80
C ASN A 309 0.78 -24.78 -4.46
N LEU A 310 0.21 -24.62 -3.26
CA LEU A 310 -0.28 -23.37 -2.68
C LEU A 310 0.75 -22.65 -1.81
N LEU A 311 1.89 -23.29 -1.51
CA LEU A 311 2.99 -22.75 -0.70
C LEU A 311 4.29 -22.61 -1.51
N PRO A 312 5.18 -21.65 -1.17
CA PRO A 312 6.50 -21.58 -1.78
C PRO A 312 7.34 -22.82 -1.41
N GLY A 313 7.81 -23.55 -2.42
CA GLY A 313 8.64 -24.73 -2.20
C GLY A 313 9.96 -24.44 -1.46
N PRO A 314 10.54 -25.42 -0.74
CA PRO A 314 11.79 -25.28 0.03
C PRO A 314 12.91 -24.62 -0.77
N ARG A 315 13.63 -23.67 -0.16
CA ARG A 315 14.67 -22.92 -0.87
C ARG A 315 15.70 -22.23 0.02
N ALA A 316 16.87 -21.96 -0.54
CA ALA A 316 17.95 -21.21 0.10
C ALA A 316 18.63 -20.22 -0.87
N GLY A 317 19.12 -19.11 -0.32
CA GLY A 317 19.78 -18.05 -1.11
C GLY A 317 18.81 -17.28 -2.01
N HIS A 318 17.51 -17.36 -1.73
CA HIS A 318 16.47 -16.50 -2.31
C HIS A 318 16.55 -15.08 -1.76
N CYS A 319 15.90 -14.14 -2.44
CA CYS A 319 15.62 -12.82 -1.87
C CYS A 319 14.18 -12.78 -1.33
N ALA A 320 13.98 -11.99 -0.28
CA ALA A 320 12.65 -11.67 0.24
C ALA A 320 12.63 -10.21 0.71
N VAL A 321 11.51 -9.52 0.53
CA VAL A 321 11.38 -8.08 0.76
C VAL A 321 9.94 -7.72 1.14
N ALA A 322 9.77 -6.82 2.11
CA ALA A 322 8.48 -6.28 2.50
C ALA A 322 8.07 -5.07 1.64
N VAL A 323 6.81 -5.02 1.23
CA VAL A 323 6.14 -3.85 0.65
C VAL A 323 4.84 -3.64 1.42
N GLY A 324 4.74 -2.56 2.20
CA GLY A 324 3.58 -2.34 3.07
C GLY A 324 3.35 -3.51 4.03
N THR A 325 2.18 -4.14 3.95
CA THR A 325 1.77 -5.30 4.77
C THR A 325 1.97 -6.65 4.08
N ARG A 326 2.80 -6.68 3.03
CA ARG A 326 2.99 -7.84 2.15
C ARG A 326 4.47 -8.24 2.04
N LEU A 327 4.76 -9.50 2.28
CA LEU A 327 6.09 -10.11 2.12
C LEU A 327 6.20 -10.77 0.73
N TYR A 328 7.12 -10.32 -0.11
CA TYR A 328 7.46 -10.95 -1.38
C TYR A 328 8.68 -11.88 -1.24
N ILE A 329 8.71 -12.99 -1.98
CA ILE A 329 9.83 -13.96 -2.04
C ILE A 329 10.09 -14.35 -3.51
N TRP A 330 11.36 -14.36 -3.94
CA TRP A 330 11.73 -14.70 -5.32
C TRP A 330 13.01 -15.54 -5.47
N SER A 331 12.91 -16.54 -6.36
CA SER A 331 13.98 -17.46 -6.79
C SER A 331 14.68 -18.17 -5.63
N GLY A 332 16.02 -18.37 -5.68
CA GLY A 332 16.81 -19.19 -4.76
C GLY A 332 16.93 -20.66 -5.19
N ARG A 333 17.88 -21.40 -4.61
CA ARG A 333 18.14 -22.84 -4.90
C ARG A 333 17.08 -23.72 -4.22
N ASP A 334 16.54 -24.72 -4.92
CA ASP A 334 15.56 -25.67 -4.35
C ASP A 334 16.20 -26.83 -3.55
N GLY A 335 17.46 -27.16 -3.84
CA GLY A 335 18.25 -28.13 -3.10
C GLY A 335 19.46 -28.64 -3.89
N TYR A 336 20.21 -29.57 -3.31
CA TYR A 336 21.22 -30.33 -4.02
C TYR A 336 20.87 -31.81 -3.99
N ARG A 337 20.35 -32.34 -5.09
CA ARG A 337 20.07 -33.76 -5.26
C ARG A 337 21.28 -34.43 -5.90
N LYS A 338 22.14 -35.06 -5.08
CA LYS A 338 23.33 -35.82 -5.52
C LYS A 338 23.04 -36.72 -6.74
N ALA A 339 21.86 -37.34 -6.79
CA ALA A 339 21.42 -38.23 -7.87
C ALA A 339 21.20 -37.56 -9.24
N TRP A 340 21.11 -36.23 -9.35
CA TRP A 340 20.85 -35.52 -10.60
C TRP A 340 21.96 -34.55 -11.02
N ASN A 341 23.02 -34.40 -10.20
CA ASN A 341 24.21 -33.55 -10.40
C ASN A 341 23.98 -32.04 -10.66
N ASN A 342 22.74 -31.62 -10.91
CA ASN A 342 22.35 -30.25 -11.26
C ASN A 342 21.76 -29.51 -10.04
N GLN A 343 22.09 -28.23 -9.92
CA GLN A 343 21.54 -27.31 -8.93
C GLN A 343 20.52 -26.40 -9.62
N VAL A 344 19.26 -26.45 -9.18
CA VAL A 344 18.16 -25.70 -9.82
C VAL A 344 17.78 -24.51 -8.94
N CYS A 345 17.67 -23.34 -9.56
CA CYS A 345 17.06 -22.18 -8.91
C CYS A 345 15.58 -22.10 -9.28
N CYS A 346 14.73 -21.85 -8.27
CA CYS A 346 13.29 -21.67 -8.44
C CYS A 346 13.01 -20.49 -9.39
N LYS A 347 11.99 -20.61 -10.23
CA LYS A 347 11.59 -19.58 -11.22
C LYS A 347 10.42 -18.71 -10.75
N ASP A 348 9.88 -18.99 -9.57
CA ASP A 348 8.62 -18.40 -9.08
C ASP A 348 8.81 -17.15 -8.21
N LEU A 349 7.85 -16.24 -8.35
CA LEU A 349 7.62 -15.09 -7.48
C LEU A 349 6.39 -15.39 -6.63
N TRP A 350 6.51 -15.21 -5.32
CA TRP A 350 5.44 -15.38 -4.34
C TRP A 350 5.24 -14.10 -3.55
N TYR A 351 4.03 -13.92 -3.03
CA TYR A 351 3.78 -13.00 -1.93
C TYR A 351 2.88 -13.61 -0.86
N LEU A 352 2.93 -13.01 0.32
CA LEU A 352 2.05 -13.26 1.44
C LEU A 352 1.55 -11.92 2.00
N ASP A 353 0.24 -11.76 2.09
CA ASP A 353 -0.35 -10.72 2.95
C ASP A 353 -0.23 -11.15 4.42
N THR A 354 0.34 -10.29 5.28
CA THR A 354 0.54 -10.63 6.71
C THR A 354 -0.52 -10.06 7.65
N GLU A 355 -1.28 -9.07 7.17
CA GLU A 355 -2.41 -8.45 7.85
C GLU A 355 -3.36 -7.79 6.83
N ARG A 356 -4.57 -7.46 7.28
CA ARG A 356 -5.57 -6.74 6.46
C ARG A 356 -5.07 -5.32 6.12
N PRO A 357 -5.53 -4.71 5.01
CA PRO A 357 -5.05 -3.39 4.62
C PRO A 357 -5.46 -2.30 5.63
N LEU A 358 -4.75 -1.17 5.61
CA LEU A 358 -5.15 0.02 6.34
C LEU A 358 -6.42 0.65 5.72
N ALA A 359 -7.11 1.48 6.50
CA ALA A 359 -8.25 2.25 6.00
C ALA A 359 -7.82 3.20 4.89
N PRO A 360 -8.50 3.22 3.72
CA PRO A 360 -8.29 4.25 2.71
C PRO A 360 -8.65 5.65 3.24
N SER A 361 -8.22 6.69 2.53
CA SER A 361 -8.59 8.06 2.88
C SER A 361 -10.09 8.31 2.72
N GLN A 362 -10.55 9.44 3.27
CA GLN A 362 -11.95 9.83 3.21
C GLN A 362 -12.40 10.02 1.76
N VAL A 363 -13.57 9.48 1.40
CA VAL A 363 -14.09 9.51 0.03
C VAL A 363 -14.31 10.97 -0.40
N GLN A 364 -13.80 11.33 -1.57
CA GLN A 364 -13.87 12.65 -2.18
C GLN A 364 -14.88 12.65 -3.33
N LEU A 365 -15.64 13.74 -3.46
CA LEU A 365 -16.58 13.96 -4.55
C LEU A 365 -15.87 14.67 -5.72
N ILE A 366 -15.82 14.03 -6.89
CA ILE A 366 -15.39 14.67 -8.15
C ILE A 366 -16.58 15.38 -8.81
N ARG A 367 -17.73 14.70 -8.88
CA ARG A 367 -18.94 15.22 -9.56
C ARG A 367 -20.20 14.58 -8.99
N ALA A 368 -21.24 15.38 -8.78
CA ALA A 368 -22.60 14.89 -8.56
C ALA A 368 -23.48 15.15 -9.81
N THR A 369 -24.50 14.32 -10.00
CA THR A 369 -25.59 14.54 -10.96
C THR A 369 -26.93 14.26 -10.25
N THR A 370 -28.04 14.27 -10.98
CA THR A 370 -29.36 13.91 -10.45
C THR A 370 -29.49 12.44 -10.06
N ASN A 371 -28.67 11.53 -10.60
CA ASN A 371 -28.81 10.08 -10.38
C ASN A 371 -27.47 9.36 -10.13
N SER A 372 -26.36 10.08 -10.03
CA SER A 372 -25.04 9.48 -9.90
C SER A 372 -24.00 10.39 -9.23
N PHE A 373 -23.00 9.76 -8.62
CA PHE A 373 -21.78 10.40 -8.14
C PHE A 373 -20.55 9.84 -8.83
N GLN A 374 -19.56 10.68 -9.10
CA GLN A 374 -18.19 10.28 -9.41
C GLN A 374 -17.34 10.54 -8.18
N LEU A 375 -16.75 9.47 -7.64
CA LEU A 375 -16.07 9.45 -6.34
C LEU A 375 -14.62 8.97 -6.49
N LYS A 376 -13.74 9.43 -5.60
CA LYS A 376 -12.32 9.02 -5.52
C LYS A 376 -11.89 8.89 -4.05
N TRP A 377 -10.88 8.08 -3.80
CA TRP A 377 -10.10 8.03 -2.55
C TRP A 377 -8.61 7.90 -2.90
N ASP A 378 -7.73 7.97 -1.92
CA ASP A 378 -6.29 7.75 -2.14
C ASP A 378 -5.97 6.25 -2.21
N GLU A 379 -4.93 5.91 -2.97
CA GLU A 379 -4.56 4.53 -3.23
C GLU A 379 -3.80 3.93 -2.05
N VAL A 380 -4.28 2.78 -1.56
CA VAL A 380 -3.62 1.97 -0.54
C VAL A 380 -2.76 0.93 -1.26
N PRO A 381 -1.43 0.88 -1.03
CA PRO A 381 -0.56 -0.10 -1.68
C PRO A 381 -0.93 -1.55 -1.34
N THR A 382 -0.57 -2.48 -2.23
CA THR A 382 -0.68 -3.95 -2.02
C THR A 382 -2.10 -4.50 -1.79
N VAL A 383 -3.13 -3.77 -2.24
CA VAL A 383 -4.54 -4.23 -2.20
C VAL A 383 -4.93 -4.99 -3.48
N GLU A 384 -5.99 -5.79 -3.40
CA GLU A 384 -6.63 -6.44 -4.55
C GLU A 384 -7.88 -5.70 -5.03
N GLY A 385 -8.40 -4.78 -4.20
CA GLY A 385 -9.50 -3.88 -4.53
C GLY A 385 -10.04 -3.14 -3.31
N TYR A 386 -11.16 -2.45 -3.52
CA TYR A 386 -11.84 -1.59 -2.55
C TYR A 386 -13.32 -1.91 -2.49
N LEU A 387 -13.85 -2.26 -1.32
CA LEU A 387 -15.28 -2.36 -1.05
C LEU A 387 -15.84 -0.96 -0.79
N LEU A 388 -16.64 -0.44 -1.71
CA LEU A 388 -17.37 0.81 -1.52
C LEU A 388 -18.78 0.53 -1.01
N GLN A 389 -19.16 1.17 0.09
CA GLN A 389 -20.50 1.10 0.67
C GLN A 389 -21.15 2.48 0.73
N LEU A 390 -22.47 2.49 0.59
CA LEU A 390 -23.31 3.67 0.83
C LEU A 390 -24.40 3.42 1.86
N HIS A 391 -24.96 4.51 2.36
CA HIS A 391 -26.13 4.55 3.21
C HIS A 391 -26.97 5.76 2.79
N ALA A 392 -28.27 5.55 2.58
CA ALA A 392 -29.22 6.62 2.26
C ALA A 392 -30.06 6.93 3.50
N ASP A 393 -30.25 8.22 3.81
CA ASP A 393 -31.37 8.61 4.67
C ASP A 393 -32.67 8.39 3.89
N PRO A 394 -33.71 7.78 4.48
CA PRO A 394 -35.00 7.64 3.82
C PRO A 394 -35.57 9.05 3.53
N PRO A 395 -36.18 9.28 2.34
CA PRO A 395 -36.70 10.59 2.00
C PRO A 395 -37.81 10.97 2.99
N VAL A 396 -37.61 12.09 3.70
CA VAL A 396 -38.64 12.67 4.56
C VAL A 396 -39.83 13.02 3.66
N PRO A 397 -41.03 12.44 3.88
CA PRO A 397 -42.18 12.74 3.04
C PRO A 397 -42.54 14.23 3.19
N PRO A 398 -42.89 14.93 2.10
CA PRO A 398 -43.38 16.29 2.20
C PRO A 398 -44.66 16.29 3.05
N VAL A 399 -44.72 17.16 4.05
CA VAL A 399 -45.89 17.30 4.92
C VAL A 399 -47.09 17.70 4.05
N ALA A 400 -48.08 16.82 3.94
CA ALA A 400 -49.27 17.07 3.14
C ALA A 400 -50.07 18.22 3.76
N GLY A 401 -50.19 19.34 3.04
CA GLY A 401 -50.97 20.49 3.47
C GLY A 401 -52.47 20.16 3.50
N ILE A 402 -53.10 20.33 4.66
CA ILE A 402 -54.55 20.17 4.83
C ILE A 402 -55.25 21.46 4.34
N PRO A 403 -56.23 21.40 3.41
CA PRO A 403 -56.94 22.58 2.94
C PRO A 403 -58.19 22.89 3.78
N GLY A 404 -58.26 24.11 4.32
CA GLY A 404 -59.44 24.67 4.98
C GLY A 404 -59.62 24.28 6.46
N ALA A 405 -60.21 25.11 7.32
CA ALA A 405 -60.73 26.46 7.11
C ALA A 405 -60.75 27.26 8.44
N GLY A 406 -60.80 28.59 8.37
CA GLY A 406 -60.96 29.48 9.53
C GLY A 406 -59.98 30.65 9.53
N VAL A 407 -60.51 31.88 9.41
CA VAL A 407 -59.81 33.16 9.59
C VAL A 407 -60.54 33.90 10.72
N PRO A 408 -59.83 34.52 11.66
CA PRO A 408 -59.79 35.99 11.64
C PRO A 408 -58.38 36.59 11.80
N GLU A 409 -58.13 37.63 11.00
CA GLU A 409 -57.49 38.90 11.34
C GLU A 409 -56.34 38.97 12.37
N THR A 410 -55.20 39.54 11.95
CA THR A 410 -54.77 40.82 12.54
C THR A 410 -53.89 41.67 11.62
N SER A 411 -54.00 42.98 11.80
CA SER A 411 -53.27 44.12 11.21
C SER A 411 -51.83 43.92 10.69
N VAL A 412 -51.58 44.45 9.49
CA VAL A 412 -50.25 44.88 9.02
C VAL A 412 -49.78 46.11 9.83
N PRO A 413 -48.47 46.28 10.05
CA PRO A 413 -47.88 47.51 9.53
C PRO A 413 -46.53 47.28 8.82
N SER A 414 -46.24 48.12 7.82
CA SER A 414 -44.94 48.23 7.18
C SER A 414 -44.59 49.71 6.99
N SER A 415 -43.43 50.14 7.49
CA SER A 415 -42.79 51.38 7.04
C SER A 415 -41.32 51.47 7.46
N GLN A 416 -40.62 52.33 6.74
CA GLN A 416 -39.19 52.61 6.81
C GLN A 416 -38.83 53.53 7.98
N GLY A 417 -37.54 53.76 8.19
CA GLY A 417 -37.03 54.97 8.84
C GLY A 417 -36.10 54.67 10.01
N GLY A 418 -34.81 54.95 9.83
CA GLY A 418 -33.83 54.88 10.91
C GLY A 418 -33.56 56.26 11.52
N SER A 419 -33.24 56.27 12.82
CA SER A 419 -32.52 57.36 13.47
C SER A 419 -31.60 56.79 14.55
N SER A 420 -30.44 57.40 14.72
CA SER A 420 -29.54 57.14 15.83
C SER A 420 -29.63 58.27 16.85
N LEU A 421 -29.56 57.95 18.14
CA LEU A 421 -29.06 58.86 19.19
C LEU A 421 -28.75 58.10 20.49
N HIS A 422 -27.88 58.67 21.31
CA HIS A 422 -27.46 58.14 22.61
C HIS A 422 -28.59 58.19 23.66
N GLN A 423 -28.60 57.23 24.59
CA GLN A 423 -28.13 57.46 25.98
C GLN A 423 -28.12 56.17 26.83
N SER A 424 -27.10 56.05 27.70
CA SER A 424 -27.01 55.05 28.76
C SER A 424 -26.09 55.57 29.90
N PRO A 425 -26.49 55.52 31.19
CA PRO A 425 -25.70 56.08 32.29
C PRO A 425 -25.17 55.05 33.32
N GLN A 426 -23.87 55.18 33.67
CA GLN A 426 -23.26 55.00 35.04
C GLN A 426 -23.35 53.59 35.71
N SER A 427 -22.45 53.13 36.60
CA SER A 427 -21.17 53.57 37.21
C SER A 427 -20.44 52.31 37.75
N LEU A 428 -19.13 52.05 37.53
CA LEU A 428 -17.91 52.52 38.26
C LEU A 428 -17.86 52.12 39.77
N PRO A 429 -16.67 51.88 40.41
CA PRO A 429 -15.28 52.19 40.01
C PRO A 429 -14.27 50.99 40.11
N SER A 430 -13.02 51.22 40.60
CA SER A 430 -11.78 50.50 40.19
C SER A 430 -10.76 50.13 41.31
N VAL A 431 -9.90 49.12 41.03
CA VAL A 431 -8.41 49.01 41.21
C VAL A 431 -7.74 49.85 42.35
N PRO A 432 -6.95 49.24 43.29
CA PRO A 432 -5.47 49.17 43.12
C PRO A 432 -4.67 48.01 43.83
N TYR A 433 -3.34 48.18 43.83
CA TYR A 433 -2.16 47.31 44.08
C TYR A 433 -1.81 46.97 45.58
N PRO A 434 -0.65 46.36 45.98
CA PRO A 434 -0.56 45.41 47.11
C PRO A 434 0.39 45.80 48.27
N GLU A 435 0.47 44.97 49.34
CA GLU A 435 1.68 44.88 50.21
C GLU A 435 1.85 43.50 50.92
N MET A 436 2.69 43.40 51.98
CA MET A 436 3.53 42.23 52.33
C MET A 436 3.66 41.94 53.87
N LYS A 437 4.29 40.80 54.26
CA LYS A 437 4.77 40.37 55.62
C LYS A 437 3.66 39.71 56.52
N VAL A 438 3.87 38.84 57.54
CA VAL A 438 5.03 38.14 58.23
C VAL A 438 4.42 36.90 59.00
N ASP A 439 5.06 35.86 59.60
CA ASP A 439 6.45 35.52 60.03
C ASP A 439 6.69 33.96 60.12
N HIS A 440 7.78 33.54 60.78
CA HIS A 440 8.22 32.20 61.22
C HIS A 440 7.49 31.66 62.49
N PRO A 441 7.76 30.45 63.08
CA PRO A 441 8.87 29.46 62.90
C PRO A 441 8.35 28.01 62.58
N SER A 442 9.01 26.84 62.73
CA SER A 442 10.09 26.34 63.63
C SER A 442 11.00 25.22 63.05
N GLN A 443 11.94 24.79 63.90
CA GLN A 443 13.12 23.92 63.72
C GLN A 443 12.94 22.40 64.03
N THR A 444 13.91 21.61 63.54
CA THR A 444 14.63 20.45 64.19
C THR A 444 14.02 19.05 64.44
N ASN A 445 14.74 18.05 63.88
CA ASN A 445 15.36 16.87 64.52
C ASN A 445 14.60 15.57 64.94
N ASN A 446 15.18 14.45 64.46
CA ASN A 446 15.62 13.24 65.19
C ASN A 446 14.71 11.99 65.43
N LEU A 447 15.29 10.85 64.98
CA LEU A 447 15.47 9.54 65.68
C LEU A 447 14.27 8.61 66.03
N ILE A 448 14.14 7.53 65.24
CA ILE A 448 14.38 6.10 65.63
C ILE A 448 14.40 5.81 67.17
N PRO A 449 13.57 4.89 67.76
CA PRO A 449 13.79 3.43 67.59
C PRO A 449 12.63 2.40 67.80
N ASN A 450 12.88 1.17 67.31
CA ASN A 450 12.57 -0.20 67.80
C ASN A 450 11.30 -0.57 68.61
N ASN A 451 10.55 -1.58 68.13
CA ASN A 451 10.41 -2.95 68.71
C ASN A 451 9.26 -3.75 68.01
N VAL A 452 9.00 -5.06 68.19
CA VAL A 452 9.80 -6.32 68.22
C VAL A 452 8.82 -7.48 68.52
N GLN A 453 8.78 -8.56 67.71
CA GLN A 453 8.33 -9.93 68.07
C GLN A 453 8.32 -10.87 66.83
N VAL A 454 8.24 -12.20 66.98
CA VAL A 454 9.34 -13.17 67.27
C VAL A 454 8.79 -14.62 67.27
N SER A 455 9.29 -15.47 66.37
CA SER A 455 9.29 -16.96 66.39
C SER A 455 10.18 -17.45 65.22
N LEU A 456 11.21 -18.31 65.33
CA LEU A 456 11.39 -19.66 65.93
C LEU A 456 10.60 -20.75 65.19
N SER A 457 11.16 -21.90 64.77
CA SER A 457 12.51 -22.52 64.95
C SER A 457 12.72 -23.67 63.91
N SER A 458 13.88 -24.31 63.63
CA SER A 458 15.33 -24.02 63.79
C SER A 458 16.19 -25.14 63.14
N ASN A 459 17.48 -24.85 62.83
CA ASN A 459 18.60 -25.80 62.56
C ASN A 459 18.62 -26.56 61.20
N ALA A 460 19.77 -27.02 60.67
CA ALA A 460 21.12 -27.17 61.25
C ALA A 460 22.27 -26.67 60.33
N LYS A 461 23.52 -26.72 60.83
CA LYS A 461 24.75 -26.15 60.24
C LYS A 461 25.93 -27.11 60.38
N VAL A 462 26.83 -27.19 59.38
CA VAL A 462 28.18 -27.77 59.49
C VAL A 462 29.17 -26.86 58.76
N GLU A 463 30.40 -26.74 59.27
CA GLU A 463 31.48 -25.91 58.71
C GLU A 463 32.69 -26.75 58.28
N GLY A 464 33.51 -26.22 57.37
CA GLY A 464 34.82 -26.77 57.02
C GLY A 464 35.71 -25.73 56.32
N LYS A 465 36.93 -25.52 56.83
CA LYS A 465 38.05 -24.80 56.18
C LYS A 465 38.98 -25.89 55.58
N GLU A 466 39.89 -25.69 54.63
CA GLU A 466 40.96 -24.67 54.44
C GLU A 466 41.36 -24.62 52.92
N LYS A 467 41.64 -23.46 52.30
CA LYS A 467 42.92 -22.69 52.19
C LYS A 467 43.96 -23.23 51.17
N VAL A 468 44.31 -22.35 50.20
CA VAL A 468 45.60 -22.21 49.45
C VAL A 468 46.07 -23.31 48.46
N ALA A 469 46.05 -22.98 47.16
CA ALA A 469 47.25 -22.84 46.29
C ALA A 469 46.89 -22.65 44.79
N ALA A 470 47.72 -21.90 44.06
CA ALA A 470 47.85 -21.98 42.59
C ALA A 470 49.25 -22.52 42.25
N PRO A 471 49.52 -22.98 41.01
CA PRO A 471 50.17 -22.09 40.05
C PRO A 471 49.81 -22.35 38.56
N GLU A 472 50.49 -21.63 37.66
CA GLU A 472 50.34 -21.65 36.20
C GLU A 472 51.23 -22.70 35.49
N ASN A 473 50.86 -23.07 34.25
CA ASN A 473 51.65 -23.22 33.00
C ASN A 473 50.94 -24.21 32.04
N LYS A 474 50.87 -24.10 30.70
CA LYS A 474 51.83 -23.73 29.60
C LYS A 474 52.68 -24.95 29.15
N VAL A 475 53.25 -24.90 27.92
CA VAL A 475 53.99 -25.99 27.20
C VAL A 475 53.07 -27.05 26.55
N THR A 476 53.43 -27.73 25.44
CA THR A 476 53.59 -27.33 24.01
C THR A 476 53.58 -28.62 23.16
N GLN A 477 53.84 -28.55 21.84
CA GLN A 477 53.97 -29.73 20.96
C GLN A 477 55.19 -30.60 21.31
N GLU A 478 55.08 -31.93 21.09
CA GLU A 478 55.82 -32.76 20.10
C GLU A 478 55.78 -34.25 20.53
N THR A 479 56.14 -35.30 19.79
CA THR A 479 56.06 -35.79 18.38
C THR A 479 56.75 -37.18 18.44
N MET A 480 56.33 -38.16 17.62
CA MET A 480 57.05 -39.42 17.20
C MET A 480 56.98 -40.77 17.98
N LYS A 481 56.84 -41.83 17.13
CA LYS A 481 57.44 -43.20 17.15
C LYS A 481 56.82 -44.37 17.97
N ASN A 482 56.17 -45.26 17.21
CA ASN A 482 56.46 -46.70 16.97
C ASN A 482 57.18 -47.51 18.09
N HIS A 483 56.81 -48.76 18.39
CA HIS A 483 56.82 -49.92 17.46
C HIS A 483 56.11 -51.19 18.01
N ALA A 484 55.67 -52.08 17.11
CA ALA A 484 55.48 -53.54 17.27
C ALA A 484 54.39 -54.06 18.28
N ASP A 485 53.83 -55.27 18.17
CA ASP A 485 54.15 -56.43 17.30
C ASP A 485 52.91 -57.26 16.83
N ALA A 486 53.16 -58.35 16.08
CA ALA A 486 52.26 -59.27 15.33
C ALA A 486 51.07 -59.92 16.12
N THR A 487 50.06 -60.62 15.55
CA THR A 487 49.82 -61.42 14.30
C THR A 487 48.31 -61.34 13.89
N GLY A 488 47.78 -61.77 12.72
CA GLY A 488 48.30 -62.44 11.52
C GLY A 488 47.22 -62.65 10.41
N PHE A 489 47.62 -63.24 9.27
CA PHE A 489 46.91 -63.57 7.98
C PHE A 489 45.38 -63.85 7.99
N LYS A 490 44.60 -63.61 6.91
CA LYS A 490 44.82 -63.76 5.45
C LYS A 490 44.20 -62.61 4.61
N GLU A 491 44.89 -62.02 3.62
CA GLU A 491 44.91 -62.34 2.16
C GLU A 491 43.56 -62.17 1.40
N SER A 492 43.48 -61.50 0.24
CA SER A 492 44.52 -60.77 -0.54
C SER A 492 43.95 -59.79 -1.62
N ASN A 493 44.73 -58.72 -1.90
CA ASN A 493 45.02 -58.04 -3.19
C ASN A 493 43.86 -57.69 -4.18
N ALA A 494 43.61 -56.46 -4.67
CA ALA A 494 44.36 -55.18 -4.74
C ALA A 494 45.66 -55.19 -5.61
N PRO A 495 46.30 -54.05 -5.99
CA PRO A 495 45.97 -52.62 -5.80
C PRO A 495 46.12 -51.76 -7.10
N SER A 496 46.36 -50.43 -6.97
CA SER A 496 46.98 -49.50 -7.96
C SER A 496 46.10 -48.97 -9.14
N LEU A 497 46.36 -47.83 -9.80
CA LEU A 497 47.24 -46.66 -9.54
C LEU A 497 46.78 -45.38 -10.32
N LEU A 498 47.60 -44.31 -10.32
CA LEU A 498 47.52 -43.05 -11.10
C LEU A 498 48.69 -42.99 -12.13
N PRO A 499 48.64 -42.19 -13.22
CA PRO A 499 49.09 -40.77 -13.25
C PRO A 499 48.08 -39.82 -13.95
N VAL A 500 48.08 -38.47 -13.85
CA VAL A 500 49.09 -37.39 -13.99
C VAL A 500 49.40 -36.96 -15.46
N CYS A 501 49.44 -35.63 -15.65
CA CYS A 501 49.42 -34.81 -16.87
C CYS A 501 50.42 -35.12 -18.01
N THR A 502 50.09 -34.73 -19.25
CA THR A 502 50.93 -33.85 -20.12
C THR A 502 50.23 -33.38 -21.41
N SER A 503 50.95 -32.66 -22.28
CA SER A 503 50.48 -31.71 -23.30
C SER A 503 50.44 -32.20 -24.77
N SER A 504 49.57 -31.54 -25.56
CA SER A 504 49.79 -31.10 -26.96
C SER A 504 50.16 -32.07 -28.11
N ALA A 505 49.25 -32.09 -29.10
CA ALA A 505 49.51 -31.85 -30.54
C ALA A 505 49.92 -32.96 -31.54
N GLN A 506 49.40 -32.77 -32.77
CA GLN A 506 49.91 -33.15 -34.11
C GLN A 506 49.78 -34.61 -34.67
N THR A 507 48.76 -34.77 -35.52
CA THR A 507 48.80 -35.28 -36.93
C THR A 507 49.55 -36.57 -37.28
N SER A 508 48.85 -37.55 -37.88
CA SER A 508 48.74 -37.69 -39.36
C SER A 508 48.24 -39.09 -39.82
N ALA A 509 47.50 -39.15 -40.94
CA ALA A 509 47.53 -40.19 -42.01
C ALA A 509 46.28 -40.09 -42.91
N ASN A 510 46.42 -40.42 -44.20
CA ASN A 510 45.37 -40.36 -45.24
C ASN A 510 44.96 -41.76 -45.75
N VAL A 511 43.91 -41.76 -46.59
CA VAL A 511 43.50 -42.71 -47.67
C VAL A 511 42.09 -43.30 -47.41
N GLY A 512 41.09 -43.19 -48.30
CA GLY A 512 40.91 -42.30 -49.47
C GLY A 512 40.30 -42.99 -50.70
N GLU A 513 39.12 -42.54 -51.20
CA GLU A 513 38.51 -43.08 -52.44
C GLU A 513 37.57 -42.09 -53.20
N LEU A 514 38.08 -41.65 -54.36
CA LEU A 514 37.52 -41.24 -55.68
C LEU A 514 36.01 -40.98 -56.01
N HIS A 515 35.81 -39.93 -56.85
CA HIS A 515 34.72 -39.64 -57.86
C HIS A 515 33.27 -39.33 -57.37
N ASP A 516 32.39 -38.62 -58.11
CA ASP A 516 32.41 -38.19 -59.54
C ASP A 516 31.73 -36.81 -59.87
N LEU A 517 31.49 -36.50 -61.17
CA LEU A 517 31.29 -35.16 -61.77
C LEU A 517 29.85 -34.73 -62.23
N ASP A 518 29.49 -33.48 -61.87
CA ASP A 518 28.98 -32.36 -62.73
C ASP A 518 27.56 -32.35 -63.39
N LYS A 519 27.09 -31.11 -63.64
CA LYS A 519 26.08 -30.58 -64.61
C LYS A 519 24.61 -30.25 -64.20
N GLN A 520 24.28 -29.01 -64.59
CA GLN A 520 23.00 -28.28 -64.83
C GLN A 520 21.76 -29.16 -65.14
N THR A 521 20.51 -28.77 -64.80
CA THR A 521 19.77 -27.64 -65.43
C THR A 521 18.46 -27.20 -64.73
N VAL A 522 18.11 -25.90 -64.91
CA VAL A 522 16.75 -25.29 -65.05
C VAL A 522 15.80 -25.14 -63.82
N ASN A 523 15.45 -23.88 -63.55
CA ASN A 523 14.31 -23.32 -62.76
C ASN A 523 13.16 -22.91 -63.72
N PRO A 524 11.94 -22.43 -63.33
CA PRO A 524 11.48 -21.81 -62.06
C PRO A 524 10.22 -22.51 -61.48
N ASP A 525 9.34 -22.03 -60.58
CA ASP A 525 8.77 -20.73 -60.11
C ASP A 525 8.21 -20.94 -58.67
N ALA A 526 7.82 -19.99 -57.81
CA ALA A 526 7.95 -18.53 -57.60
C ALA A 526 7.54 -18.26 -56.11
N SER A 527 7.69 -17.10 -55.47
CA SER A 527 8.06 -15.75 -55.92
C SER A 527 8.98 -15.01 -54.92
N VAL A 528 9.74 -14.08 -55.49
CA VAL A 528 10.92 -13.36 -54.99
C VAL A 528 10.80 -12.62 -53.65
N SER A 529 11.93 -12.59 -52.92
CA SER A 529 12.28 -11.53 -51.94
C SER A 529 12.66 -10.22 -52.66
N SER A 530 12.70 -9.10 -51.92
CA SER A 530 13.45 -7.92 -52.36
C SER A 530 14.28 -7.30 -51.22
N THR A 531 15.60 -7.29 -51.43
CA THR A 531 16.57 -6.46 -50.70
C THR A 531 16.51 -5.03 -51.25
N VAL A 532 16.78 -4.00 -50.44
CA VAL A 532 17.48 -2.77 -50.92
C VAL A 532 17.98 -1.87 -49.77
N SER A 533 19.15 -1.28 -50.02
CA SER A 533 19.79 -0.08 -49.43
C SER A 533 19.51 0.38 -47.99
N SER A 534 20.61 0.72 -47.33
CA SER A 534 20.68 1.74 -46.31
C SER A 534 20.08 3.09 -46.77
N ALA A 535 19.35 3.75 -45.87
CA ALA A 535 19.03 5.17 -45.94
C ALA A 535 19.00 5.74 -44.52
N GLN A 536 19.60 6.91 -44.30
CA GLN A 536 19.57 7.59 -43.01
C GLN A 536 18.26 8.39 -42.89
N THR A 537 17.47 8.12 -41.86
CA THR A 537 16.36 8.99 -41.44
C THR A 537 16.37 9.13 -39.93
N MET A 538 16.38 10.37 -39.44
CA MET A 538 16.30 10.64 -37.99
C MET A 538 14.91 10.27 -37.46
N VAL A 539 14.87 9.54 -36.34
CA VAL A 539 13.66 9.40 -35.52
C VAL A 539 13.81 10.28 -34.29
N THR A 540 12.86 11.20 -34.09
CA THR A 540 12.90 12.25 -33.07
C THR A 540 12.59 11.73 -31.66
N GLN A 541 13.13 12.43 -30.66
CA GLN A 541 12.73 12.24 -29.27
C GLN A 541 11.25 12.62 -29.08
N GLN A 542 10.42 11.68 -28.63
CA GLN A 542 9.09 12.01 -28.10
C GLN A 542 9.14 12.08 -26.57
N ALA A 543 9.41 13.28 -26.05
CA ALA A 543 9.19 13.60 -24.65
C ALA A 543 7.68 13.81 -24.41
N VAL A 544 7.09 13.06 -23.48
CA VAL A 544 5.70 13.27 -23.06
C VAL A 544 5.62 14.55 -22.21
N LYS A 545 5.34 15.67 -22.87
CA LYS A 545 4.92 16.91 -22.21
C LYS A 545 3.42 16.83 -21.93
N THR A 546 3.04 17.04 -20.67
CA THR A 546 1.66 17.36 -20.31
C THR A 546 1.37 18.81 -20.69
N GLU A 547 0.45 19.05 -21.62
CA GLU A 547 0.03 20.41 -21.96
C GLU A 547 -0.94 20.97 -20.92
N SER A 548 -0.59 22.14 -20.37
CA SER A 548 -1.50 23.00 -19.62
C SER A 548 -2.00 24.11 -20.54
N SER A 549 -3.30 24.14 -20.82
CA SER A 549 -3.90 25.20 -21.63
C SER A 549 -4.19 26.45 -20.79
N SER A 550 -3.87 27.62 -21.34
CA SER A 550 -4.19 28.91 -20.73
C SER A 550 -4.47 29.95 -21.80
N THR A 551 -5.53 30.74 -21.64
CA THR A 551 -5.77 31.96 -22.41
C THR A 551 -6.54 32.99 -21.58
N ASN A 552 -5.98 34.19 -21.53
CA ASN A 552 -6.65 35.49 -21.50
C ASN A 552 -7.57 35.78 -20.30
N GLY A 553 -6.99 36.34 -19.23
CA GLY A 553 -7.73 36.92 -18.10
C GLY A 553 -8.18 38.37 -18.30
N ALA A 554 -8.74 38.95 -17.23
CA ALA A 554 -9.04 40.38 -17.07
C ALA A 554 -8.64 40.81 -15.65
N VAL A 555 -8.39 42.11 -15.44
CA VAL A 555 -7.72 42.65 -14.23
C VAL A 555 -8.70 43.22 -13.21
N VAL A 556 -8.51 42.86 -11.93
CA VAL A 556 -8.91 43.66 -10.75
C VAL A 556 -7.78 43.54 -9.70
N LYS A 557 -7.57 44.58 -8.88
CA LYS A 557 -6.54 44.65 -7.83
C LYS A 557 -7.05 44.23 -6.45
N ASP A 558 -6.13 43.84 -5.57
CA ASP A 558 -5.82 44.47 -4.25
C ASP A 558 -5.01 43.45 -3.40
N GLU A 559 -3.74 43.71 -3.04
CA GLU A 559 -3.21 44.56 -1.96
C GLU A 559 -3.08 43.84 -0.61
N THR A 560 -1.84 43.81 -0.06
CA THR A 560 -1.43 43.35 1.30
C THR A 560 -1.68 41.86 1.67
N SER A 561 -0.89 41.20 2.54
CA SER A 561 0.39 41.55 3.20
C SER A 561 1.17 40.29 3.64
N LEU A 562 2.48 40.43 3.85
CA LEU A 562 3.35 39.44 4.49
C LEU A 562 3.09 39.33 6.01
N THR A 563 3.13 38.12 6.59
CA THR A 563 3.73 37.90 7.93
C THR A 563 4.05 36.42 8.21
N THR A 564 5.19 36.19 8.85
CA THR A 564 5.63 34.93 9.48
C THR A 564 4.96 34.74 10.85
N PHE A 565 4.71 33.51 11.33
CA PHE A 565 5.30 32.93 12.57
C PHE A 565 4.62 31.65 13.12
N ASN A 566 5.41 30.93 13.92
CA ASN A 566 5.13 29.83 14.86
C ASN A 566 3.67 29.64 15.34
N SER A 567 3.27 28.37 15.43
CA SER A 567 2.37 27.86 16.47
C SER A 567 3.18 27.10 17.54
N LYS A 568 2.98 27.45 18.82
CA LYS A 568 3.50 26.66 19.96
C LYS A 568 2.58 25.48 20.26
N SER A 569 3.14 24.45 20.90
CA SER A 569 2.38 23.44 21.61
C SER A 569 1.83 24.00 22.91
N GLU A 570 0.61 23.61 23.27
CA GLU A 570 0.16 23.53 24.67
C GLU A 570 -0.88 22.39 24.78
N ALA A 571 -0.98 21.77 25.96
CA ALA A 571 -1.67 20.48 26.12
C ALA A 571 -2.49 20.41 27.42
N ALA A 572 -3.56 19.63 27.40
CA ALA A 572 -4.29 19.20 28.60
C ALA A 572 -5.03 17.88 28.35
N GLU A 573 -4.55 16.79 28.94
CA GLU A 573 -5.34 15.57 29.18
C GLU A 573 -5.83 15.56 30.64
N THR A 574 -7.00 14.98 30.88
CA THR A 574 -7.36 14.46 32.20
C THR A 574 -7.99 13.09 32.03
N ALA A 575 -7.27 12.04 32.42
CA ALA A 575 -7.73 10.65 32.39
C ALA A 575 -8.50 10.28 33.68
N CYS A 576 -9.19 9.13 33.65
CA CYS A 576 -9.57 8.42 34.88
C CYS A 576 -9.57 6.90 34.64
N VAL A 577 -9.15 6.13 35.65
CA VAL A 577 -8.83 4.70 35.58
C VAL A 577 -9.80 3.89 36.44
N MET A 578 -10.12 2.64 36.07
CA MET A 578 -10.76 1.66 36.97
C MET A 578 -10.18 0.24 36.78
N PRO A 579 -9.83 -0.49 37.87
CA PRO A 579 -9.31 -1.87 37.83
C PRO A 579 -10.37 -2.96 38.12
N SER A 580 -9.98 -4.24 37.99
CA SER A 580 -10.86 -5.42 38.14
C SER A 580 -10.89 -6.05 39.54
N ALA A 581 -12.01 -6.69 39.90
CA ALA A 581 -12.09 -7.75 40.92
C ALA A 581 -13.34 -8.66 40.69
N ARG A 582 -13.52 -9.73 41.48
CA ARG A 582 -14.41 -10.89 41.19
C ARG A 582 -15.31 -11.33 42.36
N VAL A 583 -16.54 -11.74 42.01
CA VAL A 583 -17.30 -12.92 42.54
C VAL A 583 -17.98 -12.84 43.93
N ASN A 584 -19.07 -13.63 44.05
CA ASN A 584 -20.00 -13.87 45.17
C ASN A 584 -20.98 -12.71 45.50
N THR A 585 -22.24 -12.97 45.88
CA THR A 585 -22.96 -14.26 46.12
C THR A 585 -24.38 -14.20 45.50
N GLY A 586 -25.05 -15.34 45.36
CA GLY A 586 -26.38 -15.43 44.71
C GLY A 586 -27.56 -14.88 45.55
N GLN A 587 -28.69 -14.65 44.89
CA GLN A 587 -29.98 -14.34 45.51
C GLN A 587 -30.99 -15.46 45.24
N THR A 588 -31.84 -15.73 46.23
CA THR A 588 -33.04 -16.58 46.09
C THR A 588 -34.21 -15.80 45.52
N ASN A 589 -35.22 -16.52 45.04
CA ASN A 589 -36.57 -16.00 44.80
C ASN A 589 -37.13 -15.40 46.13
N ASP A 590 -38.14 -14.52 46.16
CA ASP A 590 -39.46 -14.70 45.53
C ASP A 590 -40.22 -13.40 45.16
N SER A 591 -41.32 -13.59 44.43
CA SER A 591 -42.17 -12.53 43.89
C SER A 591 -43.38 -12.21 44.78
N HIS A 592 -43.85 -10.95 44.81
CA HIS A 592 -45.27 -10.66 44.53
C HIS A 592 -45.59 -9.17 44.23
N SER A 593 -46.58 -9.03 43.33
CA SER A 593 -47.21 -7.82 42.79
C SER A 593 -47.52 -6.64 43.75
N SER A 594 -47.28 -5.40 43.29
CA SER A 594 -48.33 -4.35 43.21
C SER A 594 -47.88 -3.20 42.28
N ARG A 595 -48.77 -2.24 41.99
CA ARG A 595 -48.70 -1.40 40.77
C ARG A 595 -49.43 -0.06 40.92
N ALA A 596 -49.01 1.07 40.34
CA ALA A 596 -47.68 1.65 40.00
C ALA A 596 -47.93 3.02 39.30
N PRO A 597 -47.30 4.14 39.70
CA PRO A 597 -47.34 5.36 38.90
C PRO A 597 -46.26 5.35 37.81
N GLN A 598 -46.58 5.91 36.64
CA GLN A 598 -45.69 5.93 35.48
C GLN A 598 -44.63 7.04 35.57
N ARG A 599 -43.44 6.77 35.01
CA ARG A 599 -42.40 7.76 34.70
C ARG A 599 -42.25 7.90 33.17
N PRO A 600 -41.74 9.04 32.66
CA PRO A 600 -41.70 9.32 31.22
C PRO A 600 -40.74 8.39 30.45
N SER A 601 -40.98 8.27 29.14
CA SER A 601 -40.24 7.38 28.24
C SER A 601 -38.77 7.76 28.08
N ALA A 602 -37.90 6.76 28.18
CA ALA A 602 -36.47 6.88 27.88
C ALA A 602 -36.22 7.26 26.41
N PRO A 603 -35.08 7.90 26.08
CA PRO A 603 -34.77 8.28 24.70
C PRO A 603 -34.67 7.07 23.77
N VAL A 604 -35.20 7.23 22.56
CA VAL A 604 -35.18 6.18 21.52
C VAL A 604 -33.74 5.84 21.16
N LYS A 605 -33.35 4.57 21.35
CA LYS A 605 -32.06 4.07 20.86
C LYS A 605 -31.94 4.31 19.37
N ALA A 606 -30.84 4.91 18.93
CA ALA A 606 -30.57 5.08 17.50
C ALA A 606 -30.59 3.71 16.81
N ARG A 607 -31.43 3.56 15.78
CA ARG A 607 -31.40 2.37 14.91
C ARG A 607 -30.06 2.34 14.19
N ASP A 608 -29.42 1.17 14.15
CA ASP A 608 -28.19 1.00 13.37
C ASP A 608 -28.42 1.38 11.91
N ARG A 609 -27.56 2.25 11.40
CA ARG A 609 -27.66 2.78 10.04
C ARG A 609 -27.23 1.69 9.05
N ARG A 610 -28.22 1.01 8.44
CA ARG A 610 -27.99 -0.03 7.43
C ARG A 610 -27.14 0.54 6.28
N TRP A 611 -26.02 -0.12 6.04
CA TRP A 611 -25.15 0.11 4.89
C TRP A 611 -25.49 -0.87 3.77
N TYR A 612 -25.20 -0.46 2.53
CA TYR A 612 -25.43 -1.23 1.32
C TYR A 612 -24.16 -1.22 0.48
N ASP A 613 -23.84 -2.36 -0.13
CA ASP A 613 -22.69 -2.46 -1.03
C ASP A 613 -22.99 -1.76 -2.35
N VAL A 614 -22.06 -0.91 -2.80
CA VAL A 614 -22.03 -0.40 -4.17
C VAL A 614 -21.31 -1.41 -5.07
N GLY A 615 -20.26 -2.04 -4.55
CA GLY A 615 -19.49 -3.08 -5.21
C GLY A 615 -18.02 -3.03 -4.81
N ILE A 616 -17.23 -3.92 -5.43
CA ILE A 616 -15.77 -3.98 -5.27
C ILE A 616 -15.10 -3.39 -6.52
N PHE A 617 -14.22 -2.41 -6.32
CA PHE A 617 -13.52 -1.67 -7.36
C PHE A 617 -12.02 -1.96 -7.30
N LYS A 618 -11.38 -2.24 -8.45
CA LYS A 618 -9.91 -2.39 -8.49
C LYS A 618 -9.16 -1.06 -8.39
N ASN A 619 -9.78 0.01 -8.88
CA ASN A 619 -9.20 1.34 -8.93
C ASN A 619 -9.65 2.17 -7.72
N ASN A 620 -8.91 3.24 -7.40
CA ASN A 620 -9.23 4.18 -6.32
C ASN A 620 -10.36 5.19 -6.65
N SER A 621 -11.23 4.87 -7.60
CA SER A 621 -12.35 5.71 -8.02
C SER A 621 -13.52 4.89 -8.54
N ALA A 622 -14.72 5.44 -8.42
CA ALA A 622 -15.98 4.80 -8.81
C ALA A 622 -16.98 5.80 -9.39
N VAL A 623 -17.79 5.35 -10.34
CA VAL A 623 -19.05 6.01 -10.72
C VAL A 623 -20.18 5.22 -10.08
N VAL A 624 -20.94 5.88 -9.22
CA VAL A 624 -22.03 5.27 -8.43
C VAL A 624 -23.36 5.82 -8.93
N SER A 625 -24.11 5.01 -9.67
CA SER A 625 -25.52 5.24 -10.01
C SER A 625 -26.48 4.26 -9.31
N GLN A 626 -25.94 3.16 -8.78
CA GLN A 626 -26.70 2.03 -8.22
C GLN A 626 -26.01 1.44 -6.99
N PHE A 627 -26.77 0.74 -6.15
CA PHE A 627 -26.29 -0.08 -5.05
C PHE A 627 -27.09 -1.38 -4.93
N TYR A 628 -26.54 -2.38 -4.23
CA TYR A 628 -27.15 -3.70 -4.06
C TYR A 628 -28.07 -3.76 -2.83
N LEU A 629 -29.24 -4.37 -3.01
CA LEU A 629 -30.18 -4.72 -1.94
C LEU A 629 -29.93 -6.17 -1.51
N LEU A 630 -29.44 -6.35 -0.29
CA LEU A 630 -29.24 -7.67 0.32
C LEU A 630 -30.58 -8.28 0.80
N PRO A 631 -30.92 -9.52 0.42
CA PRO A 631 -32.10 -10.26 0.89
C PRO A 631 -32.19 -10.33 2.42
N GLU A 632 -33.41 -10.52 2.93
CA GLU A 632 -33.65 -10.48 4.37
C GLU A 632 -33.30 -11.81 5.09
N GLU A 633 -33.18 -12.91 4.35
CA GLU A 633 -32.91 -14.24 4.93
C GLU A 633 -31.46 -14.41 5.41
N THR A 634 -30.51 -13.60 4.92
CA THR A 634 -29.11 -13.60 5.40
C THR A 634 -28.93 -12.85 6.74
N LEU A 635 -29.97 -12.15 7.24
CA LEU A 635 -29.82 -11.16 8.32
C LEU A 635 -29.58 -11.74 9.72
N ASN A 636 -29.86 -13.03 9.95
CA ASN A 636 -29.71 -13.65 11.28
C ASN A 636 -28.26 -14.05 11.67
N ILE A 637 -27.30 -14.00 10.74
CA ILE A 637 -25.91 -14.44 10.98
C ILE A 637 -24.99 -13.28 11.42
N ASN A 638 -25.29 -12.04 11.00
CA ASN A 638 -24.41 -10.87 11.17
C ASN A 638 -24.37 -10.26 12.59
N SER A 639 -24.70 -11.03 13.62
CA SER A 639 -24.43 -10.66 15.03
C SER A 639 -23.12 -11.26 15.59
N LYS A 640 -22.52 -12.26 14.93
CA LYS A 640 -21.28 -12.93 15.38
C LYS A 640 -20.31 -13.40 14.28
N ALA A 641 -20.41 -12.85 13.07
CA ALA A 641 -19.54 -13.23 11.95
C ALA A 641 -18.35 -12.26 11.72
N GLU A 642 -17.23 -12.48 12.41
CA GLU A 642 -15.95 -11.78 12.14
C GLU A 642 -15.23 -12.33 10.89
N GLY A 643 -15.98 -12.59 9.82
CA GLY A 643 -15.51 -13.24 8.59
C GLY A 643 -16.32 -12.77 7.38
N ALA A 644 -16.00 -11.58 6.88
CA ALA A 644 -16.61 -11.04 5.67
C ALA A 644 -15.93 -11.65 4.42
N ASP A 645 -16.33 -12.88 4.07
CA ASP A 645 -16.13 -13.41 2.73
C ASP A 645 -16.87 -12.53 1.70
N VAL A 646 -16.34 -12.47 0.47
CA VAL A 646 -16.87 -11.61 -0.58
C VAL A 646 -18.22 -12.16 -1.11
N PRO A 647 -19.33 -11.40 -1.02
CA PRO A 647 -20.62 -11.83 -1.55
C PRO A 647 -20.61 -12.00 -3.08
N ASP A 648 -21.31 -13.01 -3.61
CA ASP A 648 -21.57 -13.05 -5.05
C ASP A 648 -22.67 -12.05 -5.44
N TYR A 649 -22.23 -10.88 -5.89
CA TYR A 649 -23.09 -9.79 -6.33
C TYR A 649 -23.97 -10.10 -7.56
N ARG A 650 -23.77 -11.23 -8.25
CA ARG A 650 -24.49 -11.57 -9.51
C ARG A 650 -26.00 -11.76 -9.35
N LEU A 651 -26.46 -12.16 -8.17
CA LEU A 651 -27.88 -12.46 -7.89
C LEU A 651 -28.60 -11.37 -7.10
N LEU A 652 -27.91 -10.28 -6.74
CA LEU A 652 -28.46 -9.22 -5.89
C LEU A 652 -29.21 -8.15 -6.69
N LYS A 653 -30.43 -7.83 -6.26
CA LYS A 653 -31.24 -6.75 -6.86
C LYS A 653 -30.54 -5.41 -6.68
N LYS A 654 -30.44 -4.62 -7.75
CA LYS A 654 -29.92 -3.25 -7.70
C LYS A 654 -31.03 -2.22 -7.46
N GLN A 655 -30.64 -1.09 -6.89
CA GLN A 655 -31.47 0.10 -6.67
C GLN A 655 -30.71 1.33 -7.18
N ASP A 656 -31.35 2.13 -8.03
CA ASP A 656 -30.82 3.41 -8.52
C ASP A 656 -30.81 4.49 -7.43
N LEU A 657 -29.92 5.48 -7.56
CA LEU A 657 -29.91 6.67 -6.70
C LEU A 657 -31.07 7.63 -7.06
N PHE A 658 -31.69 8.20 -6.02
CA PHE A 658 -32.77 9.18 -6.17
C PHE A 658 -32.23 10.62 -6.26
N PRO A 659 -32.85 11.50 -7.06
CA PRO A 659 -32.48 12.92 -7.13
C PRO A 659 -32.80 13.69 -5.84
N GLY A 660 -31.91 14.60 -5.43
CA GLY A 660 -32.06 15.40 -4.21
C GLY A 660 -31.86 14.65 -2.89
N THR A 661 -31.47 13.38 -2.90
CA THR A 661 -31.28 12.54 -1.71
C THR A 661 -29.84 12.65 -1.18
N VAL A 662 -29.71 12.58 0.15
CA VAL A 662 -28.41 12.57 0.85
C VAL A 662 -27.92 11.13 1.01
N TYR A 663 -26.67 10.91 0.61
CA TYR A 663 -25.98 9.63 0.65
C TYR A 663 -24.67 9.76 1.43
N ARG A 664 -24.48 8.86 2.40
CA ARG A 664 -23.22 8.69 3.13
C ARG A 664 -22.42 7.57 2.49
N PHE A 665 -21.11 7.76 2.34
CA PHE A 665 -20.18 6.83 1.73
C PHE A 665 -19.05 6.46 2.69
N ARG A 666 -18.60 5.21 2.61
CA ARG A 666 -17.37 4.71 3.24
C ARG A 666 -16.73 3.66 2.33
N VAL A 667 -15.41 3.57 2.33
CA VAL A 667 -14.65 2.61 1.53
C VAL A 667 -13.65 1.84 2.39
N ALA A 668 -13.49 0.55 2.16
CA ALA A 668 -12.47 -0.29 2.80
C ALA A 668 -11.60 -0.96 1.74
N ALA A 669 -10.31 -1.08 2.00
CA ALA A 669 -9.38 -1.83 1.16
C ALA A 669 -9.46 -3.35 1.46
N ILE A 670 -9.13 -4.19 0.47
CA ILE A 670 -9.22 -5.66 0.55
C ILE A 670 -7.89 -6.27 0.09
N ASN A 671 -7.38 -7.28 0.81
CA ASN A 671 -6.28 -8.15 0.35
C ASN A 671 -6.54 -9.63 0.70
N GLY A 672 -5.52 -10.49 0.61
CA GLY A 672 -5.58 -11.91 0.94
C GLY A 672 -5.85 -12.26 2.40
N CYS A 673 -5.91 -11.28 3.31
CA CYS A 673 -6.37 -11.42 4.70
C CYS A 673 -7.80 -10.88 4.95
N GLY A 674 -8.47 -10.40 3.89
CA GLY A 674 -9.86 -9.91 3.91
C GLY A 674 -9.99 -8.38 3.89
N VAL A 675 -11.19 -7.91 4.27
CA VAL A 675 -11.56 -6.48 4.25
C VAL A 675 -10.99 -5.75 5.47
N GLY A 676 -10.21 -4.69 5.23
CA GLY A 676 -9.66 -3.79 6.24
C GLY A 676 -10.70 -2.86 6.89
N PRO A 677 -10.27 -1.93 7.76
CA PRO A 677 -11.17 -0.95 8.35
C PRO A 677 -11.68 0.04 7.30
N PHE A 678 -12.90 0.54 7.49
CA PHE A 678 -13.49 1.53 6.61
C PHE A 678 -12.89 2.93 6.82
N SER A 679 -12.86 3.72 5.75
CA SER A 679 -12.55 5.15 5.74
C SER A 679 -13.46 5.94 6.68
N LYS A 680 -13.07 7.18 6.99
CA LYS A 680 -14.00 8.18 7.52
C LYS A 680 -15.22 8.29 6.59
N ILE A 681 -16.40 8.48 7.19
CA ILE A 681 -17.66 8.64 6.46
C ILE A 681 -17.66 9.99 5.72
N SER A 682 -18.19 10.00 4.51
CA SER A 682 -18.30 11.18 3.65
C SER A 682 -19.76 11.36 3.26
N GLU A 683 -20.30 12.58 3.25
CA GLU A 683 -21.72 12.83 2.98
C GLU A 683 -21.92 13.74 1.77
N PHE A 684 -22.66 13.26 0.77
CA PHE A 684 -22.92 13.95 -0.49
C PHE A 684 -24.40 13.91 -0.84
N LYS A 685 -24.86 14.86 -1.66
CA LYS A 685 -26.26 14.98 -2.09
C LYS A 685 -26.36 14.94 -3.60
N THR A 686 -27.25 14.12 -4.15
CA THR A 686 -27.54 14.13 -5.60
C THR A 686 -28.19 15.48 -5.97
N CYS A 687 -27.95 15.94 -7.19
CA CYS A 687 -28.58 17.15 -7.69
C CYS A 687 -30.11 16.99 -7.70
N ILE A 688 -30.85 18.06 -7.42
CA ILE A 688 -32.29 18.10 -7.66
C ILE A 688 -32.50 18.46 -9.14
N PRO A 689 -33.48 17.89 -9.86
CA PRO A 689 -33.78 18.29 -11.23
C PRO A 689 -34.18 19.78 -11.25
N GLY A 690 -33.61 20.53 -12.19
CA GLY A 690 -33.89 21.96 -12.40
C GLY A 690 -35.19 22.18 -13.20
N PHE A 691 -35.43 23.42 -13.63
CA PHE A 691 -36.44 23.69 -14.67
C PHE A 691 -35.95 23.13 -16.03
N PRO A 692 -36.87 22.72 -16.93
CA PRO A 692 -36.48 22.28 -18.26
C PRO A 692 -35.96 23.47 -19.08
N GLY A 693 -35.12 23.21 -20.08
CA GLY A 693 -34.72 24.22 -21.06
C GLY A 693 -35.87 24.66 -21.97
N ALA A 694 -35.58 25.61 -22.85
CA ALA A 694 -36.53 26.04 -23.87
C ALA A 694 -36.60 25.01 -25.04
N PRO A 695 -37.78 24.69 -25.59
CA PRO A 695 -37.92 23.76 -26.73
C PRO A 695 -37.19 24.25 -27.99
N SER A 696 -36.45 23.37 -28.67
CA SER A 696 -35.60 23.74 -29.81
C SER A 696 -36.31 23.64 -31.16
N THR A 697 -35.62 24.12 -32.21
CA THR A 697 -35.90 23.82 -33.62
C THR A 697 -37.37 24.01 -34.05
N VAL A 698 -37.98 25.09 -33.59
CA VAL A 698 -39.38 25.42 -33.85
C VAL A 698 -39.59 25.70 -35.34
N LYS A 699 -40.43 24.88 -35.98
CA LYS A 699 -40.80 24.94 -37.40
C LYS A 699 -42.26 25.37 -37.53
N ILE A 700 -42.55 26.18 -38.54
CA ILE A 700 -43.88 26.76 -38.78
C ILE A 700 -44.26 26.54 -40.25
N THR A 701 -45.18 25.62 -40.49
CA THR A 701 -45.65 25.27 -41.85
C THR A 701 -47.06 25.79 -42.07
N LYS A 702 -47.23 26.64 -43.09
CA LYS A 702 -48.56 27.12 -43.50
C LYS A 702 -49.28 26.04 -44.31
N SER A 703 -50.52 25.75 -43.94
CA SER A 703 -51.51 24.99 -44.74
C SER A 703 -52.57 25.95 -45.30
N VAL A 704 -53.61 25.43 -45.95
CA VAL A 704 -54.66 26.23 -46.61
C VAL A 704 -55.34 27.18 -45.61
N ASP A 705 -55.89 26.64 -44.52
CA ASP A 705 -56.66 27.39 -43.50
C ASP A 705 -56.10 27.28 -42.07
N CYS A 706 -54.90 26.73 -41.91
CA CYS A 706 -54.27 26.53 -40.60
C CYS A 706 -52.73 26.59 -40.67
N ILE A 707 -52.10 26.62 -39.50
CA ILE A 707 -50.65 26.54 -39.34
C ILE A 707 -50.31 25.31 -38.51
N HIS A 708 -49.36 24.51 -39.00
CA HIS A 708 -48.73 23.47 -38.22
C HIS A 708 -47.49 24.06 -37.54
N LEU A 709 -47.54 24.12 -36.20
CA LEU A 709 -46.41 24.49 -35.35
C LEU A 709 -45.80 23.20 -34.81
N SER A 710 -44.50 22.98 -35.02
CA SER A 710 -43.77 21.85 -34.45
C SER A 710 -42.44 22.28 -33.86
N TRP A 711 -41.90 21.49 -32.94
CA TRP A 711 -40.66 21.77 -32.23
C TRP A 711 -39.96 20.46 -31.85
N GLU A 712 -38.74 20.59 -31.35
CA GLU A 712 -37.98 19.50 -30.75
C GLU A 712 -37.93 19.70 -29.21
N PRO A 713 -37.78 18.62 -28.42
CA PRO A 713 -37.65 18.72 -26.98
C PRO A 713 -36.47 19.61 -26.55
N PRO A 714 -36.48 20.19 -25.33
CA PRO A 714 -35.33 20.94 -24.83
C PRO A 714 -34.08 20.07 -24.75
N ALA A 715 -32.94 20.58 -25.21
CA ALA A 715 -31.64 19.90 -25.10
C ALA A 715 -31.22 19.61 -23.65
N SER A 716 -31.74 20.38 -22.70
CA SER A 716 -31.58 20.21 -21.25
C SER A 716 -32.94 20.03 -20.57
N PRO A 717 -33.58 18.86 -20.64
CA PRO A 717 -34.95 18.66 -20.13
C PRO A 717 -35.05 18.66 -18.59
N SER A 718 -33.91 18.53 -17.89
CA SER A 718 -33.80 18.63 -16.42
C SER A 718 -34.81 17.75 -15.66
N GLY A 719 -35.06 16.53 -16.13
CA GLY A 719 -36.10 15.63 -15.61
C GLY A 719 -37.10 15.22 -16.69
N ASN A 720 -38.23 14.64 -16.29
CA ASN A 720 -39.28 14.22 -17.22
C ASN A 720 -40.11 15.42 -17.69
N ILE A 721 -40.28 15.58 -19.01
CA ILE A 721 -41.21 16.58 -19.56
C ILE A 721 -42.63 16.06 -19.43
N LEU A 722 -43.44 16.76 -18.64
CA LEU A 722 -44.84 16.42 -18.34
C LEU A 722 -45.83 17.12 -19.27
N GLU A 723 -45.44 18.24 -19.88
CA GLU A 723 -46.34 19.11 -20.65
C GLU A 723 -45.53 20.03 -21.58
N TYR A 724 -46.07 20.33 -22.77
CA TYR A 724 -45.70 21.48 -23.57
C TYR A 724 -46.88 22.47 -23.64
N SER A 725 -46.55 23.75 -23.60
CA SER A 725 -47.48 24.86 -23.83
C SER A 725 -47.06 25.63 -25.06
N ALA A 726 -48.00 25.94 -25.95
CA ALA A 726 -47.80 26.98 -26.96
C ALA A 726 -48.78 28.13 -26.71
N TYR A 727 -48.29 29.36 -26.92
CA TYR A 727 -49.03 30.61 -26.76
C TYR A 727 -48.88 31.46 -28.02
N LEU A 728 -49.94 32.19 -28.35
CA LEU A 728 -50.04 33.14 -29.47
C LEU A 728 -50.16 34.55 -28.91
N ALA A 729 -49.40 35.51 -29.44
CA ALA A 729 -49.62 36.93 -29.15
C ALA A 729 -50.95 37.38 -29.75
N ILE A 730 -51.83 37.96 -28.94
CA ILE A 730 -53.17 38.44 -29.31
C ILE A 730 -53.27 39.95 -29.19
N ARG A 731 -54.24 40.54 -29.89
CA ARG A 731 -54.53 41.98 -29.80
C ARG A 731 -55.16 42.30 -28.44
N SER A 732 -54.56 43.24 -27.70
CA SER A 732 -55.19 43.77 -26.50
C SER A 732 -56.36 44.68 -26.87
N THR A 733 -57.48 44.54 -26.17
CA THR A 733 -58.66 45.42 -26.27
C THR A 733 -58.76 46.40 -25.10
N GLN A 734 -57.77 46.41 -24.20
CA GLN A 734 -57.72 47.26 -23.02
C GLN A 734 -56.64 48.35 -23.18
N LEU A 735 -56.95 49.55 -22.70
CA LEU A 735 -55.99 50.65 -22.59
C LEU A 735 -54.88 50.26 -21.60
N GLN A 736 -53.70 49.93 -22.13
CA GLN A 736 -52.51 49.62 -21.32
C GLN A 736 -51.56 50.82 -21.31
N GLU A 737 -51.00 51.12 -20.14
CA GLU A 737 -50.04 52.21 -19.92
C GLU A 737 -48.69 52.03 -20.65
N ASN A 738 -48.46 50.86 -21.27
CA ASN A 738 -47.20 50.53 -21.93
C ASN A 738 -47.44 49.78 -23.25
N PRO A 739 -47.40 50.46 -24.42
CA PRO A 739 -47.78 49.89 -25.72
C PRO A 739 -46.78 48.84 -26.28
N SER A 740 -45.73 48.52 -25.53
CA SER A 740 -44.68 47.55 -25.90
C SER A 740 -44.94 46.11 -25.41
N GLN A 741 -45.93 45.89 -24.54
CA GLN A 741 -46.13 44.61 -23.86
C GLN A 741 -47.17 43.71 -24.56
N LEU A 742 -46.70 42.66 -25.23
CA LEU A 742 -47.56 41.67 -25.90
C LEU A 742 -48.35 40.81 -24.90
N VAL A 743 -49.67 40.73 -25.11
CA VAL A 743 -50.59 39.80 -24.41
C VAL A 743 -50.58 38.44 -25.11
N PHE A 744 -50.53 37.34 -24.34
CA PHE A 744 -50.41 35.98 -24.88
C PHE A 744 -51.58 35.07 -24.47
N MET A 745 -52.25 34.48 -25.46
CA MET A 745 -53.30 33.47 -25.28
C MET A 745 -52.70 32.07 -25.43
N ARG A 746 -53.06 31.13 -24.54
CA ARG A 746 -52.64 29.72 -24.65
C ARG A 746 -53.42 29.05 -25.79
N ILE A 747 -52.70 28.52 -26.79
CA ILE A 747 -53.27 27.83 -27.96
C ILE A 747 -53.02 26.32 -27.94
N TYR A 748 -52.08 25.83 -27.13
CA TYR A 748 -51.81 24.40 -26.97
C TYR A 748 -51.43 24.03 -25.52
N CYS A 749 -51.79 22.81 -25.15
CA CYS A 749 -51.43 22.11 -23.92
C CYS A 749 -51.35 20.60 -24.26
N GLY A 750 -50.22 19.95 -24.01
CA GLY A 750 -50.10 18.49 -24.17
C GLY A 750 -48.68 17.99 -24.38
N LEU A 751 -48.53 16.67 -24.52
CA LEU A 751 -47.23 15.99 -24.62
C LEU A 751 -46.65 15.89 -26.05
N LYS A 752 -47.43 16.19 -27.09
CA LYS A 752 -46.94 16.12 -28.48
C LYS A 752 -46.07 17.35 -28.78
N THR A 753 -44.99 17.18 -29.51
CA THR A 753 -44.11 18.29 -29.93
C THR A 753 -44.62 19.02 -31.19
N SER A 754 -45.93 19.01 -31.40
CA SER A 754 -46.60 19.72 -32.49
C SER A 754 -48.07 20.00 -32.18
N CYS A 755 -48.58 21.09 -32.74
CA CYS A 755 -49.98 21.49 -32.66
C CYS A 755 -50.44 22.18 -33.96
N ILE A 756 -51.76 22.31 -34.11
CA ILE A 756 -52.39 23.03 -35.22
C ILE A 756 -52.98 24.32 -34.66
N VAL A 757 -52.64 25.45 -35.29
CA VAL A 757 -53.22 26.77 -34.99
C VAL A 757 -54.27 27.07 -36.06
N THR A 758 -55.52 27.31 -35.65
CA THR A 758 -56.66 27.46 -36.57
C THR A 758 -56.80 28.90 -37.08
N ALA A 759 -57.47 29.09 -38.23
CA ALA A 759 -57.82 30.42 -38.74
C ALA A 759 -58.51 31.31 -37.68
N ALA A 760 -59.39 30.73 -36.85
CA ALA A 760 -60.10 31.45 -35.77
C ALA A 760 -59.21 31.86 -34.58
N GLN A 761 -58.07 31.18 -34.37
CA GLN A 761 -57.04 31.65 -33.44
C GLN A 761 -56.19 32.75 -34.09
N LEU A 762 -55.88 32.61 -35.38
CA LEU A 762 -55.01 33.52 -36.13
C LEU A 762 -55.68 34.87 -36.47
N SER A 763 -57.00 34.93 -36.63
CA SER A 763 -57.73 36.20 -36.80
C SER A 763 -57.55 37.15 -35.61
N ASN A 764 -57.43 36.59 -34.41
CA ASN A 764 -57.19 37.30 -33.14
C ASN A 764 -55.71 37.64 -32.89
N ALA A 765 -54.79 37.20 -33.74
CA ALA A 765 -53.36 37.40 -33.56
C ALA A 765 -52.98 38.90 -33.63
N HIS A 766 -52.07 39.29 -32.75
CA HIS A 766 -51.31 40.53 -32.92
C HIS A 766 -50.23 40.33 -33.99
N VAL A 767 -50.18 41.25 -34.95
CA VAL A 767 -49.10 41.33 -35.94
C VAL A 767 -48.17 42.44 -35.47
N ASP A 768 -46.94 42.07 -35.12
CA ASP A 768 -45.89 42.99 -34.69
C ASP A 768 -45.23 43.63 -35.93
N TYR A 769 -45.39 44.95 -36.06
CA TYR A 769 -44.87 45.77 -37.17
C TYR A 769 -43.52 46.45 -36.88
N THR A 770 -42.89 46.23 -35.71
CA THR A 770 -41.64 46.92 -35.28
C THR A 770 -40.43 46.74 -36.20
N SER A 771 -40.46 45.79 -37.14
CA SER A 771 -39.37 45.57 -38.10
C SER A 771 -39.87 44.94 -39.40
N ARG A 772 -40.30 43.67 -39.34
CA ARG A 772 -41.08 43.00 -40.38
C ARG A 772 -42.38 42.47 -39.77
N PRO A 773 -43.54 42.65 -40.43
CA PRO A 773 -44.83 42.18 -39.92
C PRO A 773 -44.75 40.71 -39.54
N ALA A 774 -45.00 40.38 -38.27
CA ALA A 774 -44.83 39.02 -37.77
C ALA A 774 -45.84 38.67 -36.68
N ILE A 775 -46.33 37.44 -36.68
CA ILE A 775 -47.09 36.88 -35.56
C ILE A 775 -46.11 36.23 -34.58
N VAL A 776 -46.25 36.51 -33.29
CA VAL A 776 -45.34 36.01 -32.26
C VAL A 776 -45.94 34.80 -31.54
N PHE A 777 -45.21 33.69 -31.50
CA PHE A 777 -45.53 32.53 -30.68
C PHE A 777 -44.50 32.35 -29.57
N ARG A 778 -44.92 31.74 -28.46
CA ARG A 778 -44.04 31.27 -27.36
C ARG A 778 -44.33 29.81 -27.06
N ILE A 779 -43.31 28.96 -27.00
CA ILE A 779 -43.45 27.54 -26.67
C ILE A 779 -42.59 27.23 -25.43
N SER A 780 -43.16 26.66 -24.38
CA SER A 780 -42.43 26.24 -23.17
C SER A 780 -42.67 24.76 -22.85
N ALA A 781 -41.67 24.13 -22.24
CA ALA A 781 -41.79 22.80 -21.65
C ALA A 781 -42.02 22.91 -20.13
N LYS A 782 -42.60 21.87 -19.53
CA LYS A 782 -42.88 21.76 -18.10
C LYS A 782 -42.36 20.42 -17.57
N ASN A 783 -41.77 20.43 -16.38
CA ASN A 783 -41.46 19.23 -15.61
C ASN A 783 -42.04 19.32 -14.19
N GLU A 784 -41.62 18.44 -13.30
CA GLU A 784 -42.02 18.40 -11.88
C GLU A 784 -41.71 19.70 -11.09
N ARG A 785 -40.75 20.53 -11.54
CA ARG A 785 -40.48 21.85 -10.95
C ARG A 785 -41.40 22.96 -11.47
N GLY A 786 -41.98 22.81 -12.66
CA GLY A 786 -42.78 23.83 -13.33
C GLY A 786 -42.32 24.08 -14.77
N TYR A 787 -42.69 25.24 -15.33
CA TYR A 787 -42.32 25.62 -16.69
C TYR A 787 -40.88 26.14 -16.77
N GLY A 788 -40.19 25.76 -17.84
CA GLY A 788 -38.93 26.37 -18.25
C GLY A 788 -39.12 27.70 -19.01
N PRO A 789 -38.03 28.38 -19.38
CA PRO A 789 -38.07 29.50 -20.33
C PRO A 789 -38.76 29.10 -21.64
N ALA A 790 -39.48 30.05 -22.24
CA ALA A 790 -40.21 29.82 -23.49
C ALA A 790 -39.37 30.24 -24.71
N THR A 791 -39.32 29.39 -25.73
CA THR A 791 -38.79 29.74 -27.05
C THR A 791 -39.78 30.66 -27.75
N GLN A 792 -39.39 31.91 -27.99
CA GLN A 792 -40.18 32.88 -28.73
C GLN A 792 -39.80 32.87 -30.22
N VAL A 793 -40.77 32.74 -31.11
CA VAL A 793 -40.57 32.78 -32.57
C VAL A 793 -41.45 33.83 -33.23
N ARG A 794 -40.91 34.47 -34.28
CA ARG A 794 -41.60 35.44 -35.14
C ARG A 794 -41.95 34.77 -36.47
N TRP A 795 -43.23 34.51 -36.72
CA TRP A 795 -43.71 34.04 -38.02
C TRP A 795 -43.94 35.24 -38.95
N LEU A 796 -42.97 35.49 -39.84
CA LEU A 796 -43.01 36.60 -40.78
C LEU A 796 -44.20 36.46 -41.75
N GLN A 797 -44.97 37.54 -41.90
CA GLN A 797 -45.98 37.66 -42.94
C GLN A 797 -45.31 38.13 -44.25
N GLY A 798 -45.84 37.67 -45.39
CA GLY A 798 -45.41 38.14 -46.70
C GLY A 798 -45.71 39.63 -46.90
N LYS A 799 -44.99 40.28 -47.82
CA LYS A 799 -45.37 41.62 -48.27
C LYS A 799 -46.76 41.56 -48.89
N VAL A 800 -47.71 42.33 -48.36
CA VAL A 800 -48.96 42.62 -49.08
C VAL A 800 -48.59 43.53 -50.24
N THR A 801 -48.61 43.00 -51.46
CA THR A 801 -48.53 43.80 -52.68
C THR A 801 -49.84 44.56 -52.83
N ALA A 802 -49.80 45.89 -52.66
CA ALA A 802 -50.98 46.73 -52.85
C ALA A 802 -51.39 46.73 -54.32
N THR A 803 -52.45 45.99 -54.65
CA THR A 803 -53.15 46.12 -55.93
C THR A 803 -53.96 47.40 -55.91
N HIS A 804 -53.40 48.48 -56.46
CA HIS A 804 -54.22 49.58 -56.95
C HIS A 804 -55.00 49.12 -58.20
N SER A 805 -56.14 49.78 -58.39
CA SER A 805 -57.09 49.62 -59.52
C SER A 805 -56.45 49.84 -60.88
#